data_AF-A0A094H3P9-F1
#
_entry.id   AF-A0A094H3P9-F1
#
_cell.length_a   1.000
_cell.length_b   1.000
_cell.length_c   1.000
_cell.angle_alpha   90.00
_cell.angle_beta   90.00
_cell.angle_gamma   90.00
#
_symmetry.space_group_name_H-M   'P 1'
#
loop_
_entity.id
_entity.type
_entity.pdbx_description
1 polymer ?
#
loop_
_entity_poly.entity_id
_entity_poly.type
_entity_poly.pdbx_seq_one_letter_code
_entity_poly.pdbx_strand_id
1 'polypeptide(L)'
;MADKASDKEIKMEYTRLGKSGLNISKLILGGMSYGSSEWWEWVLNEEAALPLLKHAYDAGITTWDTADMYSNGESERILGKAIKKYNIPRNRVVLLTKCYFGVADPEEGQQRVYATPGGDIDPKWVNRIGLSRKHIFDAVDASVERLGTYIDVLQIHRLDHETPREEIMKALNDIVESGKVRYIGASSMAAWEFQTLQNIAEKNGWHKFISMQNYYNLIYREEEREMIPYCKDTGVGLIPWSPMARGALARPYDSRSTVREGSDQVLSGIVRKESEIDKAVVGRVQEVADKLKVSMARVAIAWALQKGTNPIVGLSSKERIDEAVEAVKWQSGGGLTAEDCKYLEDGYAPKHVSFSENEVFSGIAPRERSKPYYDESARLVDIRDTSITTIQACILLGGIGSCEARAFNESIYYTVACRMANLLGLSKRTGATALEQELNIRSESLFLVTFKFLIELVWWTLCMVDVWSSKSVRLPRQMSHFSDLPLPIDEYTFLQWRRGAQDNIEVSSDRSSSLIAQMILLNRILMEINDAITQTVTSGTVTLVLDETAEDLSLKLDNWYNALPEYMHNTPENLQRYASQGLGRIFVAVYLGYYHYGQLLFYQFLNDDQHSTGGNRYAKKCKEHAANLCLIVYAAQETPGCEVRYNMVGHILVIASTVQIHTLLFGTDEAEIAVARQRVVRNFQILTDMQRWWAWLDMCFVRLHIFHDMCRRSMATSFRMDEWMMKFLSEFSKPIEEKTEDSAQAALDWARNIEAYPQGPVEEQTSVSVCPSPSPRYNVLPP
;
A
#
# COMPACT_ATOMS: atom_id res chain seq x y z
N MET A 1 45.78 45.90 -24.65
CA MET A 1 44.35 45.97 -24.99
C MET A 1 43.67 44.85 -24.24
N ALA A 2 42.88 45.19 -23.22
CA ALA A 2 42.11 44.23 -22.44
C ALA A 2 40.94 43.74 -23.31
N ASP A 3 40.92 42.46 -23.64
CA ASP A 3 39.78 41.84 -24.29
C ASP A 3 38.57 41.96 -23.37
N LYS A 4 37.59 42.74 -23.81
CA LYS A 4 36.24 42.72 -23.25
C LYS A 4 35.69 41.31 -23.49
N ALA A 5 35.80 40.45 -22.48
CA ALA A 5 35.00 39.24 -22.42
C ALA A 5 33.54 39.67 -22.62
N SER A 6 32.93 39.21 -23.71
CA SER A 6 31.52 39.40 -23.96
C SER A 6 30.76 38.91 -22.73
N ASP A 7 30.03 39.79 -22.05
CA ASP A 7 29.04 39.42 -21.03
C ASP A 7 27.99 38.53 -21.71
N LYS A 8 28.27 37.23 -21.80
CA LYS A 8 27.25 36.23 -22.08
C LYS A 8 26.38 36.20 -20.83
N GLU A 9 25.17 36.73 -20.96
CA GLU A 9 24.12 36.66 -19.96
C GLU A 9 24.03 35.21 -19.42
N ILE A 10 24.39 35.02 -18.14
CA ILE A 10 24.33 33.71 -17.50
C ILE A 10 22.85 33.33 -17.41
N LYS A 11 22.49 32.29 -18.15
CA LYS A 11 21.11 31.87 -18.40
C LYS A 11 20.45 31.09 -17.26
N MET A 12 21.22 30.66 -16.25
CA MET A 12 20.80 29.72 -15.21
C MET A 12 20.53 30.41 -13.87
N GLU A 13 19.51 29.95 -13.17
CA GLU A 13 19.18 30.37 -11.81
C GLU A 13 19.87 29.50 -10.75
N TYR A 14 20.05 30.08 -9.56
CA TYR A 14 20.70 29.42 -8.43
C TYR A 14 19.82 29.49 -7.18
N THR A 15 19.90 28.48 -6.33
CA THR A 15 19.17 28.41 -5.06
C THR A 15 20.02 27.75 -3.98
N ARG A 16 19.65 27.96 -2.71
CA ARG A 16 20.26 27.22 -1.59
C ARG A 16 19.84 25.76 -1.62
N LEU A 17 20.77 24.87 -1.29
CA LEU A 17 20.47 23.46 -1.03
C LEU A 17 19.95 23.31 0.40
N GLY A 18 18.62 23.31 0.53
CA GLY A 18 17.95 23.32 1.84
C GLY A 18 18.25 24.60 2.63
N LYS A 19 18.41 24.46 3.95
CA LYS A 19 18.81 25.56 4.85
C LYS A 19 20.34 25.77 4.92
N SER A 20 21.12 25.02 4.14
CA SER A 20 22.58 25.16 4.14
C SER A 20 23.03 26.48 3.47
N GLY A 21 24.31 26.83 3.65
CA GLY A 21 24.94 27.96 2.96
C GLY A 21 25.35 27.66 1.51
N LEU A 22 25.20 26.40 1.05
CA LEU A 22 25.61 25.99 -0.29
C LEU A 22 24.55 26.38 -1.33
N ASN A 23 24.94 27.19 -2.30
CA ASN A 23 24.11 27.44 -3.48
C ASN A 23 24.42 26.43 -4.59
N ILE A 24 23.38 25.97 -5.26
CA ILE A 24 23.43 25.06 -6.40
C ILE A 24 22.70 25.68 -7.60
N SER A 25 23.04 25.22 -8.81
CA SER A 25 22.21 25.52 -9.98
C SER A 25 20.83 24.90 -9.80
N LYS A 26 19.77 25.62 -10.22
CA LYS A 26 18.37 25.21 -10.00
C LYS A 26 18.04 23.85 -10.63
N LEU A 27 18.83 23.46 -11.63
CA LEU A 27 18.89 22.14 -12.25
C LEU A 27 20.29 21.54 -12.05
N ILE A 28 20.37 20.23 -11.80
CA ILE A 28 21.63 19.51 -11.55
C ILE A 28 21.96 18.60 -12.72
N LEU A 29 23.21 18.60 -13.16
CA LEU A 29 23.69 17.71 -14.22
C LEU A 29 23.97 16.31 -13.67
N GLY A 30 23.24 15.30 -14.14
CA GLY A 30 23.47 13.89 -13.77
C GLY A 30 24.56 13.23 -14.61
N GLY A 31 25.57 12.69 -13.96
CA GLY A 31 26.78 12.10 -14.54
C GLY A 31 26.68 10.64 -14.95
N MET A 32 25.56 9.96 -14.66
CA MET A 32 25.35 8.55 -15.04
C MET A 32 25.41 8.32 -16.57
N SER A 33 25.23 9.37 -17.37
CA SER A 33 25.36 9.32 -18.84
C SER A 33 26.79 9.49 -19.35
N TYR A 34 27.77 9.76 -18.48
CA TYR A 34 29.16 9.99 -18.84
C TYR A 34 30.05 8.93 -18.17
N GLY A 35 30.77 8.14 -18.96
CA GLY A 35 31.51 7.01 -18.46
C GLY A 35 32.03 6.13 -19.58
N SER A 36 31.78 4.83 -19.50
CA SER A 36 32.10 3.85 -20.54
C SER A 36 30.85 3.20 -21.11
N SER A 37 30.76 3.11 -22.43
CA SER A 37 29.71 2.38 -23.15
C SER A 37 29.76 0.86 -22.91
N GLU A 38 30.89 0.33 -22.42
CA GLU A 38 30.99 -1.06 -21.96
C GLU A 38 30.18 -1.28 -20.68
N TRP A 39 30.03 -0.25 -19.84
CA TRP A 39 29.23 -0.32 -18.63
C TRP A 39 27.75 -0.34 -18.95
N TRP A 40 27.28 0.49 -19.88
CA TRP A 40 25.93 0.46 -20.48
C TRP A 40 26.00 1.07 -21.88
N GLU A 41 25.34 0.45 -22.86
CA GLU A 41 25.45 0.85 -24.27
C GLU A 41 25.07 2.33 -24.53
N TRP A 42 24.14 2.88 -23.75
CA TRP A 42 23.69 4.27 -23.89
C TRP A 42 24.59 5.31 -23.20
N VAL A 43 25.65 4.89 -22.51
CA VAL A 43 26.60 5.78 -21.82
C VAL A 43 27.59 6.37 -22.82
N LEU A 44 27.89 7.65 -22.64
CA LEU A 44 28.82 8.38 -23.49
C LEU A 44 30.25 8.26 -22.98
N ASN A 45 31.13 7.79 -23.86
CA ASN A 45 32.57 7.76 -23.63
C ASN A 45 33.14 9.17 -23.47
N GLU A 46 34.34 9.26 -22.88
CA GLU A 46 35.02 10.52 -22.54
C GLU A 46 35.00 11.56 -23.68
N GLU A 47 35.33 11.16 -24.91
CA GLU A 47 35.42 12.07 -26.05
C GLU A 47 34.09 12.79 -26.34
N ALA A 48 32.97 12.10 -26.19
CA ALA A 48 31.64 12.67 -26.36
C ALA A 48 31.16 13.43 -25.10
N ALA A 49 31.57 13.00 -23.91
CA ALA A 49 31.16 13.60 -22.64
C ALA A 49 31.82 14.96 -22.37
N LEU A 50 33.12 15.11 -22.65
CA LEU A 50 33.88 16.31 -22.32
C LEU A 50 33.30 17.61 -22.93
N PRO A 51 32.95 17.66 -24.23
CA PRO A 51 32.32 18.85 -24.82
C PRO A 51 30.95 19.19 -24.20
N LEU A 52 30.21 18.18 -23.72
CA LEU A 52 28.90 18.40 -23.08
C LEU A 52 29.06 18.99 -21.68
N LEU A 53 30.04 18.52 -20.89
CA LEU A 53 30.37 19.09 -19.59
C LEU A 53 30.79 20.56 -19.71
N LYS A 54 31.59 20.89 -20.74
CA LYS A 54 31.94 22.29 -21.03
C LYS A 54 30.72 23.13 -21.39
N HIS A 55 29.84 22.60 -22.25
CA HIS A 55 28.62 23.31 -22.66
C HIS A 55 27.67 23.53 -21.49
N ALA A 56 27.49 22.54 -20.62
CA ALA A 56 26.68 22.66 -19.40
C ALA A 56 27.23 23.73 -18.45
N TYR A 57 28.55 23.76 -18.25
CA TYR A 57 29.21 24.83 -17.47
C TYR A 57 28.98 26.21 -18.09
N ASP A 58 29.19 26.34 -19.40
CA ASP A 58 29.00 27.60 -20.13
C ASP A 58 27.54 28.09 -20.11
N ALA A 59 26.59 27.16 -20.02
CA ALA A 59 25.18 27.46 -19.86
C ALA A 59 24.78 27.80 -18.40
N GLY A 60 25.72 27.72 -17.46
CA GLY A 60 25.53 28.05 -16.04
C GLY A 60 25.14 26.87 -15.13
N ILE A 61 25.10 25.63 -15.65
CA ILE A 61 24.86 24.43 -14.84
C ILE A 61 26.17 24.06 -14.12
N THR A 62 26.31 24.55 -12.89
CA THR A 62 27.53 24.39 -12.10
C THR A 62 27.44 23.31 -11.03
N THR A 63 26.29 22.65 -10.87
CA THR A 63 26.12 21.55 -9.93
C THR A 63 26.06 20.22 -10.68
N TRP A 64 27.02 19.34 -10.43
CA TRP A 64 27.18 18.06 -11.11
C TRP A 64 27.11 16.91 -10.12
N ASP A 65 26.22 15.95 -10.37
CA ASP A 65 26.00 14.75 -9.57
C ASP A 65 26.58 13.52 -10.28
N THR A 66 27.38 12.73 -9.59
CA THR A 66 27.91 11.44 -10.06
C THR A 66 27.83 10.40 -8.93
N ALA A 67 28.45 9.24 -9.08
CA ALA A 67 28.63 8.25 -8.03
C ALA A 67 29.92 7.47 -8.30
N ASP A 68 30.55 6.96 -7.24
CA ASP A 68 31.71 6.07 -7.31
C ASP A 68 31.50 4.89 -8.27
N MET A 69 30.31 4.32 -8.26
CA MET A 69 29.95 3.14 -9.03
C MET A 69 29.67 3.45 -10.51
N TYR A 70 29.36 4.70 -10.88
CA TYR A 70 28.96 5.04 -12.26
C TYR A 70 30.10 4.80 -13.24
N SER A 71 29.89 3.86 -14.16
CA SER A 71 30.93 3.31 -15.04
C SER A 71 32.20 2.91 -14.27
N ASN A 72 32.02 2.23 -13.15
CA ASN A 72 33.11 1.73 -12.31
C ASN A 72 34.16 2.82 -11.99
N GLY A 73 33.66 3.99 -11.55
CA GLY A 73 34.46 5.18 -11.24
C GLY A 73 34.79 6.08 -12.42
N GLU A 74 34.51 5.68 -13.67
CA GLU A 74 34.90 6.46 -14.84
C GLU A 74 34.15 7.78 -14.97
N SER A 75 32.90 7.84 -14.51
CA SER A 75 32.15 9.10 -14.49
C SER A 75 32.87 10.18 -13.67
N GLU A 76 33.40 9.82 -12.49
CA GLU A 76 34.19 10.74 -11.64
C GLU A 76 35.47 11.21 -12.34
N ARG A 77 36.18 10.30 -13.02
CA ARG A 77 37.40 10.63 -13.76
C ARG A 77 37.11 11.63 -14.89
N ILE A 78 36.05 11.41 -15.65
CA ILE A 78 35.64 12.30 -16.75
C ILE A 78 35.28 13.69 -16.22
N LEU A 79 34.51 13.78 -15.12
CA LEU A 79 34.16 15.05 -14.49
C LEU A 79 35.41 15.81 -14.00
N GLY A 80 36.30 15.12 -13.28
CA GLY A 80 37.58 15.69 -12.83
C GLY A 80 38.45 16.17 -13.99
N LYS A 81 38.50 15.39 -15.08
CA LYS A 81 39.23 15.74 -16.31
C LYS A 81 38.62 16.94 -17.01
N ALA A 82 37.29 17.08 -17.06
CA ALA A 82 36.63 18.24 -17.65
C ALA A 82 37.03 19.54 -16.94
N ILE A 83 37.05 19.54 -15.60
CA ILE A 83 37.46 20.70 -14.80
C ILE A 83 38.90 21.13 -15.17
N LYS A 84 39.83 20.17 -15.22
CA LYS A 84 41.23 20.43 -15.56
C LYS A 84 41.40 20.86 -17.01
N LYS A 85 40.82 20.12 -17.97
CA LYS A 85 40.96 20.34 -19.41
C LYS A 85 40.44 21.70 -19.85
N TYR A 86 39.34 22.17 -19.27
CA TYR A 86 38.72 23.43 -19.63
C TYR A 86 39.07 24.58 -18.67
N ASN A 87 40.02 24.37 -17.76
CA ASN A 87 40.45 25.34 -16.75
C ASN A 87 39.26 25.96 -15.99
N ILE A 88 38.29 25.12 -15.60
CA ILE A 88 37.12 25.56 -14.85
C ILE A 88 37.55 25.82 -13.40
N PRO A 89 37.34 27.03 -12.84
CA PRO A 89 37.70 27.30 -11.46
C PRO A 89 36.91 26.37 -10.52
N ARG A 90 37.63 25.57 -9.73
CA ARG A 90 37.02 24.56 -8.85
C ARG A 90 35.97 25.15 -7.89
N ASN A 91 36.19 26.38 -7.42
CA ASN A 91 35.27 27.09 -6.52
C ASN A 91 33.96 27.55 -7.19
N ARG A 92 33.83 27.39 -8.51
CA ARG A 92 32.59 27.70 -9.25
C ARG A 92 31.72 26.47 -9.52
N VAL A 93 32.20 25.26 -9.19
CA VAL A 93 31.49 24.00 -9.44
C VAL A 93 31.15 23.36 -8.11
N VAL A 94 29.96 22.77 -8.01
CA VAL A 94 29.53 21.95 -6.88
C VAL A 94 29.49 20.49 -7.33
N LEU A 95 30.35 19.66 -6.75
CA LEU A 95 30.46 18.24 -7.06
C LEU A 95 29.76 17.39 -5.99
N LEU A 96 28.75 16.65 -6.43
CA LEU A 96 28.08 15.63 -5.63
C LEU A 96 28.54 14.26 -6.11
N THR A 97 28.95 13.40 -5.19
CA THR A 97 29.18 11.97 -5.47
C THR A 97 28.48 11.11 -4.42
N LYS A 98 28.54 9.79 -4.58
CA LYS A 98 27.87 8.83 -3.70
C LYS A 98 28.79 7.67 -3.38
N CYS A 99 28.56 7.05 -2.23
CA CYS A 99 29.13 5.75 -1.87
C CYS A 99 28.04 4.79 -1.37
N TYR A 100 28.19 3.51 -1.73
CA TYR A 100 27.43 2.36 -1.20
C TYR A 100 27.77 1.08 -1.99
N PHE A 101 27.80 1.18 -3.32
CA PHE A 101 27.96 0.03 -4.22
C PHE A 101 29.44 -0.29 -4.45
N GLY A 102 29.70 -1.51 -4.91
CA GLY A 102 31.07 -1.96 -5.18
C GLY A 102 31.66 -1.28 -6.40
N VAL A 103 32.94 -0.93 -6.31
CA VAL A 103 33.78 -0.48 -7.44
C VAL A 103 34.87 -1.53 -7.65
N ALA A 104 34.86 -2.17 -8.81
CA ALA A 104 35.83 -3.18 -9.21
C ALA A 104 37.19 -2.55 -9.52
N ASP A 105 38.22 -3.34 -9.29
CA ASP A 105 39.58 -2.91 -9.62
C ASP A 105 39.70 -2.68 -11.13
N PRO A 106 40.52 -1.73 -11.59
CA PRO A 106 40.61 -1.38 -13.01
C PRO A 106 40.87 -2.57 -13.94
N GLU A 107 41.59 -3.57 -13.43
CA GLU A 107 41.97 -4.81 -14.11
C GLU A 107 40.77 -5.73 -14.39
N GLU A 108 39.69 -5.59 -13.64
CA GLU A 108 38.47 -6.40 -13.73
C GLU A 108 37.44 -5.85 -14.74
N GLY A 109 37.73 -4.69 -15.35
CA GLY A 109 36.89 -4.05 -16.38
C GLY A 109 35.68 -3.29 -15.84
N GLN A 110 34.71 -3.02 -16.72
CA GLN A 110 33.51 -2.22 -16.44
C GLN A 110 32.39 -3.05 -15.79
N GLN A 111 32.63 -3.52 -14.55
CA GLN A 111 31.67 -4.36 -13.84
C GLN A 111 30.54 -3.55 -13.18
N ARG A 112 29.39 -4.22 -13.01
CA ARG A 112 28.23 -3.71 -12.28
C ARG A 112 28.09 -4.47 -10.98
N VAL A 113 28.59 -3.91 -9.89
CA VAL A 113 28.63 -4.59 -8.59
C VAL A 113 27.53 -4.03 -7.70
N TYR A 114 26.34 -4.62 -7.83
CA TYR A 114 25.22 -4.29 -6.96
C TYR A 114 25.30 -5.12 -5.68
N ALA A 115 25.01 -4.48 -4.55
CA ALA A 115 24.67 -5.22 -3.34
C ALA A 115 23.35 -5.96 -3.62
N THR A 116 23.34 -7.28 -3.50
CA THR A 116 22.08 -8.04 -3.45
C THR A 116 21.87 -8.40 -1.99
N PRO A 117 20.89 -7.79 -1.31
CA PRO A 117 20.51 -8.24 0.01
C PRO A 117 20.11 -9.72 -0.04
N GLY A 118 20.74 -10.56 0.79
CA GLY A 118 20.51 -12.01 0.83
C GLY A 118 21.18 -12.86 -0.27
N GLY A 119 22.03 -12.30 -1.13
CA GLY A 119 22.84 -13.08 -2.08
C GLY A 119 24.20 -13.51 -1.49
N ASP A 120 24.78 -14.59 -2.00
CA ASP A 120 26.18 -14.96 -1.69
C ASP A 120 27.11 -13.84 -2.16
N ILE A 121 27.59 -13.01 -1.21
CA ILE A 121 28.57 -11.96 -1.48
C ILE A 121 29.92 -12.65 -1.66
N ASP A 122 30.51 -12.54 -2.87
CA ASP A 122 31.89 -12.96 -3.09
C ASP A 122 32.78 -12.34 -2.01
N PRO A 123 33.60 -13.13 -1.29
CA PRO A 123 34.44 -12.66 -0.18
C PRO A 123 35.23 -11.37 -0.47
N LYS A 124 35.58 -11.11 -1.73
CA LYS A 124 36.27 -9.88 -2.13
C LYS A 124 35.45 -8.61 -1.91
N TRP A 125 34.12 -8.71 -1.89
CA TRP A 125 33.19 -7.58 -1.77
C TRP A 125 32.73 -7.28 -0.34
N VAL A 126 32.99 -8.17 0.62
CA VAL A 126 32.45 -8.12 1.99
C VAL A 126 32.68 -6.77 2.68
N ASN A 127 33.83 -6.12 2.44
CA ASN A 127 34.17 -4.81 3.01
C ASN A 127 34.25 -3.68 1.95
N ARG A 128 33.72 -3.92 0.75
CA ARG A 128 33.79 -3.00 -0.40
C ARG A 128 32.39 -2.55 -0.86
N ILE A 129 31.38 -2.76 -0.04
CA ILE A 129 29.96 -2.42 -0.25
C ILE A 129 29.37 -1.99 1.10
N GLY A 130 28.31 -1.18 1.09
CA GLY A 130 27.55 -0.77 2.26
C GLY A 130 27.95 0.59 2.80
N LEU A 131 27.78 0.82 4.10
CA LEU A 131 28.14 2.07 4.77
C LEU A 131 28.96 1.83 6.04
N SER A 132 29.69 0.71 6.10
CA SER A 132 30.69 0.49 7.15
C SER A 132 31.71 1.63 7.15
N ARG A 133 32.27 1.94 8.32
CA ARG A 133 33.31 2.98 8.42
C ARG A 133 34.46 2.73 7.46
N LYS A 134 34.90 1.46 7.33
CA LYS A 134 35.98 1.07 6.43
C LYS A 134 35.64 1.43 4.98
N HIS A 135 34.47 1.01 4.49
CA HIS A 135 34.11 1.25 3.10
C HIS A 135 33.87 2.73 2.82
N ILE A 136 33.23 3.48 3.73
CA ILE A 136 33.04 4.94 3.57
C ILE A 136 34.40 5.64 3.36
N PHE A 137 35.39 5.34 4.21
CA PHE A 137 36.72 5.96 4.10
C PHE A 137 37.43 5.57 2.81
N ASP A 138 37.45 4.28 2.47
CA ASP A 138 38.09 3.79 1.25
C ASP A 138 37.42 4.37 -0.02
N ALA A 139 36.08 4.43 -0.05
CA ALA A 139 35.32 4.96 -1.18
C ALA A 139 35.53 6.46 -1.37
N VAL A 140 35.53 7.24 -0.29
CA VAL A 140 35.76 8.70 -0.34
C VAL A 140 37.17 9.01 -0.83
N ASP A 141 38.18 8.28 -0.37
CA ASP A 141 39.56 8.49 -0.78
C ASP A 141 39.73 8.22 -2.27
N ALA A 142 39.16 7.11 -2.74
CA ALA A 142 39.18 6.75 -4.15
C ALA A 142 38.38 7.76 -5.02
N SER A 143 37.24 8.27 -4.54
CA SER A 143 36.46 9.30 -5.24
C SER A 143 37.22 10.62 -5.33
N VAL A 144 37.87 11.07 -4.25
CA VAL A 144 38.72 12.28 -4.25
C VAL A 144 39.87 12.15 -5.23
N GLU A 145 40.49 10.96 -5.31
CA GLU A 145 41.53 10.66 -6.30
C GLU A 145 40.99 10.74 -7.74
N ARG A 146 39.88 10.05 -8.04
CA ARG A 146 39.28 10.03 -9.38
C ARG A 146 38.80 11.41 -9.84
N LEU A 147 38.16 12.18 -8.96
CA LEU A 147 37.77 13.57 -9.23
C LEU A 147 38.99 14.50 -9.30
N GLY A 148 40.09 14.13 -8.62
CA GLY A 148 41.29 14.95 -8.48
C GLY A 148 41.09 16.20 -7.62
N THR A 149 40.08 16.21 -6.74
CA THR A 149 39.70 17.35 -5.89
C THR A 149 38.75 16.90 -4.77
N TYR A 150 38.44 17.81 -3.82
CA TYR A 150 37.50 17.55 -2.73
C TYR A 150 36.05 17.40 -3.23
N ILE A 151 35.20 16.78 -2.42
CA ILE A 151 33.77 16.58 -2.69
C ILE A 151 32.96 17.69 -1.99
N ASP A 152 32.00 18.31 -2.68
CA ASP A 152 31.12 19.29 -2.03
C ASP A 152 30.02 18.59 -1.24
N VAL A 153 29.33 17.60 -1.83
CA VAL A 153 28.32 16.81 -1.11
C VAL A 153 28.56 15.32 -1.33
N LEU A 154 28.86 14.58 -0.26
CA LEU A 154 28.86 13.12 -0.29
C LEU A 154 27.46 12.61 0.04
N GLN A 155 26.86 11.85 -0.86
CA GLN A 155 25.57 11.22 -0.62
C GLN A 155 25.74 9.76 -0.25
N ILE A 156 25.04 9.28 0.78
CA ILE A 156 24.86 7.83 0.91
C ILE A 156 23.92 7.37 -0.20
N HIS A 157 24.38 6.46 -1.06
CA HIS A 157 23.62 6.08 -2.26
C HIS A 157 22.36 5.27 -1.90
N ARG A 158 22.43 4.47 -0.83
CA ARG A 158 21.34 3.74 -0.18
C ARG A 158 21.61 3.72 1.33
N LEU A 159 20.59 3.40 2.12
CA LEU A 159 20.81 3.02 3.52
C LEU A 159 21.36 1.59 3.58
N ASP A 160 22.40 1.40 4.38
CA ASP A 160 22.88 0.09 4.81
C ASP A 160 22.18 -0.28 6.12
N HIS A 161 21.45 -1.40 6.12
CA HIS A 161 20.71 -1.88 7.29
C HIS A 161 21.55 -2.78 8.21
N GLU A 162 22.70 -3.27 7.75
CA GLU A 162 23.60 -4.14 8.52
C GLU A 162 24.59 -3.33 9.36
N THR A 163 25.02 -2.16 8.87
CA THR A 163 25.91 -1.28 9.64
C THR A 163 25.12 -0.48 10.69
N PRO A 164 25.55 -0.43 11.97
CA PRO A 164 24.91 0.40 12.98
C PRO A 164 24.81 1.87 12.56
N ARG A 165 23.62 2.47 12.71
CA ARG A 165 23.34 3.84 12.27
C ARG A 165 24.28 4.88 12.91
N GLU A 166 24.67 4.69 14.16
CA GLU A 166 25.64 5.51 14.86
C GLU A 166 27.04 5.44 14.24
N GLU A 167 27.48 4.26 13.77
CA GLU A 167 28.75 4.10 13.07
C GLU A 167 28.70 4.83 11.73
N ILE A 168 27.62 4.65 10.96
CA ILE A 168 27.40 5.34 9.68
C ILE A 168 27.54 6.86 9.89
N MET A 169 26.78 7.43 10.83
CA MET A 169 26.78 8.87 11.07
C MET A 169 28.12 9.38 11.62
N LYS A 170 28.81 8.61 12.47
CA LYS A 170 30.15 8.98 12.94
C LYS A 170 31.19 8.95 11.82
N ALA A 171 31.14 7.95 10.94
CA ALA A 171 32.04 7.85 9.80
C ALA A 171 31.84 9.01 8.82
N LEU A 172 30.59 9.33 8.48
CA LEU A 172 30.25 10.49 7.65
C LEU A 172 30.71 11.81 8.28
N ASN A 173 30.50 11.98 9.59
CA ASN A 173 30.98 13.15 10.32
C ASN A 173 32.52 13.29 10.21
N ASP A 174 33.25 12.21 10.44
CA ASP A 174 34.72 12.24 10.42
C ASP A 174 35.29 12.55 9.03
N ILE A 175 34.60 12.11 7.98
CA ILE A 175 34.97 12.45 6.61
C ILE A 175 34.76 13.96 6.33
N VAL A 176 33.71 14.57 6.87
CA VAL A 176 33.54 16.04 6.79
C VAL A 176 34.64 16.75 7.57
N GLU A 177 34.92 16.32 8.81
CA GLU A 177 35.99 16.89 9.64
C GLU A 177 37.39 16.72 9.03
N SER A 178 37.61 15.68 8.22
CA SER A 178 38.87 15.49 7.49
C SER A 178 39.09 16.53 6.39
N GLY A 179 38.07 17.28 5.99
CA GLY A 179 38.13 18.26 4.91
C GLY A 179 38.12 17.65 3.50
N LYS A 180 37.91 16.34 3.35
CA LYS A 180 37.71 15.68 2.05
C LYS A 180 36.32 15.95 1.47
N VAL A 181 35.33 16.11 2.34
CA VAL A 181 33.92 16.41 2.03
C VAL A 181 33.50 17.71 2.72
N ARG A 182 32.63 18.52 2.09
CA ARG A 182 32.09 19.75 2.71
C ARG A 182 30.75 19.54 3.40
N TYR A 183 29.86 18.75 2.78
CA TYR A 183 28.52 18.47 3.26
C TYR A 183 28.14 17.01 2.99
N ILE A 184 27.13 16.51 3.69
CA ILE A 184 26.58 15.17 3.45
C ILE A 184 25.13 15.24 3.00
N GLY A 185 24.73 14.29 2.16
CA GLY A 185 23.36 14.07 1.70
C GLY A 185 22.97 12.60 1.77
N ALA A 186 21.72 12.28 1.48
CA ALA A 186 21.21 10.91 1.45
C ALA A 186 20.42 10.65 0.17
N SER A 187 20.31 9.38 -0.23
CA SER A 187 19.47 8.95 -1.35
C SER A 187 18.64 7.73 -0.99
N SER A 188 17.35 7.79 -1.35
CA SER A 188 16.37 6.69 -1.37
C SER A 188 16.37 5.79 -0.12
N MET A 189 15.52 6.12 0.85
CA MET A 189 15.24 5.32 2.06
C MET A 189 13.89 5.71 2.63
N ALA A 190 13.38 5.00 3.64
CA ALA A 190 12.14 5.41 4.28
C ALA A 190 12.33 6.69 5.12
N ALA A 191 11.28 7.51 5.21
CA ALA A 191 11.32 8.79 5.92
C ALA A 191 11.73 8.65 7.41
N TRP A 192 11.24 7.61 8.10
CA TRP A 192 11.58 7.35 9.49
C TRP A 192 13.05 6.97 9.68
N GLU A 193 13.67 6.32 8.68
CA GLU A 193 15.09 5.95 8.72
C GLU A 193 15.96 7.20 8.57
N PHE A 194 15.60 8.06 7.61
CA PHE A 194 16.28 9.33 7.40
C PHE A 194 16.15 10.23 8.64
N GLN A 195 14.96 10.31 9.23
CA GLN A 195 14.75 11.01 10.50
C GLN A 195 15.62 10.45 11.62
N THR A 196 15.71 9.12 11.73
CA THR A 196 16.55 8.46 12.74
C THR A 196 18.01 8.88 12.60
N LEU A 197 18.55 8.93 11.38
CA LEU A 197 19.93 9.37 11.16
C LEU A 197 20.13 10.86 11.47
N GLN A 198 19.17 11.72 11.11
CA GLN A 198 19.21 13.15 11.45
C GLN A 198 19.23 13.34 12.98
N ASN A 199 18.43 12.57 13.72
CA ASN A 199 18.37 12.61 15.18
C ASN A 199 19.68 12.12 15.82
N ILE A 200 20.30 11.07 15.27
CA ILE A 200 21.60 10.59 15.73
C ILE A 200 22.66 11.68 15.58
N ALA A 201 22.72 12.34 14.42
CA ALA A 201 23.65 13.45 14.23
C ALA A 201 23.39 14.59 15.21
N GLU A 202 22.13 15.00 15.36
CA GLU A 202 21.75 16.07 16.28
C GLU A 202 22.13 15.77 17.73
N LYS A 203 21.81 14.56 18.22
CA LYS A 203 22.11 14.13 19.59
C LYS A 203 23.60 14.13 19.92
N ASN A 204 24.44 13.86 18.92
CA ASN A 204 25.89 13.79 19.09
C ASN A 204 26.62 15.07 18.65
N GLY A 205 25.90 16.11 18.20
CA GLY A 205 26.50 17.34 17.67
C GLY A 205 27.28 17.13 16.37
N TRP A 206 26.92 16.12 15.57
CA TRP A 206 27.54 15.82 14.28
C TRP A 206 26.85 16.54 13.12
N HIS A 207 27.53 16.57 11.98
CA HIS A 207 26.97 17.11 10.74
C HIS A 207 25.69 16.37 10.33
N LYS A 208 24.64 17.14 10.00
CA LYS A 208 23.36 16.64 9.49
C LYS A 208 23.37 16.59 7.95
N PHE A 209 22.50 15.75 7.38
CA PHE A 209 22.24 15.74 5.95
C PHE A 209 21.58 17.04 5.50
N ILE A 210 22.12 17.65 4.44
CA ILE A 210 21.58 18.88 3.85
C ILE A 210 20.70 18.63 2.64
N SER A 211 20.75 17.41 2.07
CA SER A 211 19.99 17.04 0.88
C SER A 211 19.46 15.61 0.92
N MET A 212 18.33 15.42 0.21
CA MET A 212 17.72 14.13 -0.07
C MET A 212 17.54 13.97 -1.59
N GLN A 213 18.20 12.95 -2.16
CA GLN A 213 18.09 12.53 -3.55
C GLN A 213 17.11 11.36 -3.67
N ASN A 214 15.81 11.68 -3.69
CA ASN A 214 14.69 10.75 -3.76
C ASN A 214 14.30 10.40 -5.21
N TYR A 215 13.56 9.30 -5.40
CA TYR A 215 12.96 8.98 -6.70
C TYR A 215 11.63 9.71 -6.83
N TYR A 216 11.51 10.66 -7.76
CA TYR A 216 10.31 11.49 -7.85
C TYR A 216 10.09 12.05 -9.26
N ASN A 217 8.89 11.83 -9.80
CA ASN A 217 8.45 12.28 -11.12
C ASN A 217 6.92 12.13 -11.26
N LEU A 218 6.35 12.56 -12.39
CA LEU A 218 4.89 12.53 -12.60
C LEU A 218 4.25 11.13 -12.49
N ILE A 219 5.00 10.06 -12.76
CA ILE A 219 4.52 8.68 -12.66
C ILE A 219 4.98 7.96 -11.38
N TYR A 220 5.71 8.65 -10.50
CA TYR A 220 6.08 8.14 -9.18
C TYR A 220 6.14 9.27 -8.15
N ARG A 221 5.14 9.31 -7.26
CA ARG A 221 4.91 10.42 -6.32
C ARG A 221 4.80 9.98 -4.86
N GLU A 222 5.25 8.76 -4.53
CA GLU A 222 5.13 8.21 -3.17
C GLU A 222 5.84 9.06 -2.09
N GLU A 223 6.91 9.75 -2.48
CA GLU A 223 7.69 10.63 -1.62
C GLU A 223 6.86 11.83 -1.08
N GLU A 224 5.73 12.17 -1.71
CA GLU A 224 4.82 13.24 -1.26
C GLU A 224 4.14 12.93 0.08
N ARG A 225 4.05 11.65 0.47
CA ARG A 225 3.35 11.23 1.70
C ARG A 225 4.11 11.60 2.98
N GLU A 226 5.42 11.36 3.02
CA GLU A 226 6.22 11.48 4.24
C GLU A 226 7.56 12.19 4.05
N MET A 227 8.38 11.73 3.09
CA MET A 227 9.77 12.21 2.94
C MET A 227 9.85 13.67 2.52
N ILE A 228 9.07 14.08 1.51
CA ILE A 228 9.05 15.48 1.04
C ILE A 228 8.55 16.43 2.14
N PRO A 229 7.41 16.16 2.81
CA PRO A 229 6.99 16.94 3.97
C PRO A 229 8.06 17.06 5.06
N TYR A 230 8.69 15.93 5.43
CA TYR A 230 9.76 15.92 6.43
C TYR A 230 10.98 16.77 6.02
N CYS A 231 11.42 16.67 4.76
CA CYS A 231 12.53 17.46 4.24
C CYS A 231 12.19 18.96 4.26
N LYS A 232 10.96 19.34 3.89
CA LYS A 232 10.50 20.73 3.92
C LYS A 232 10.49 21.30 5.35
N ASP A 233 9.97 20.54 6.30
CA ASP A 233 9.92 20.93 7.71
C ASP A 233 11.32 21.11 8.32
N THR A 234 12.18 20.10 8.14
CA THR A 234 13.54 20.10 8.70
C THR A 234 14.53 20.97 7.92
N GLY A 235 14.16 21.43 6.72
CA GLY A 235 14.99 22.28 5.87
C GLY A 235 16.07 21.53 5.08
N VAL A 236 15.84 20.26 4.77
CA VAL A 236 16.66 19.44 3.88
C VAL A 236 16.26 19.74 2.42
N GLY A 237 17.26 19.97 1.55
CA GLY A 237 17.02 20.24 0.13
C GLY A 237 16.61 18.99 -0.66
N LEU A 238 15.70 19.15 -1.62
CA LEU A 238 15.18 18.06 -2.45
C LEU A 238 15.85 18.07 -3.83
N ILE A 239 16.59 17.02 -4.15
CA ILE A 239 17.35 16.88 -5.41
C ILE A 239 16.99 15.58 -6.13
N PRO A 240 15.74 15.41 -6.59
CA PRO A 240 15.24 14.12 -7.04
C PRO A 240 15.95 13.62 -8.29
N TRP A 241 16.17 12.30 -8.35
CA TRP A 241 16.71 11.62 -9.53
C TRP A 241 15.59 11.10 -10.43
N SER A 242 15.89 10.94 -11.73
CA SER A 242 14.93 10.53 -12.77
C SER A 242 13.64 11.38 -12.86
N PRO A 243 13.73 12.71 -12.92
CA PRO A 243 12.56 13.60 -13.05
C PRO A 243 11.73 13.34 -14.32
N MET A 244 12.36 12.79 -15.37
CA MET A 244 11.70 12.39 -16.63
C MET A 244 11.44 10.88 -16.71
N ALA A 245 11.49 10.16 -15.58
CA ALA A 245 11.36 8.71 -15.50
C ALA A 245 12.22 7.99 -16.56
N ARG A 246 13.52 8.35 -16.58
CA ARG A 246 14.53 7.76 -17.49
C ARG A 246 14.21 7.94 -18.98
N GLY A 247 13.40 8.94 -19.30
CA GLY A 247 13.02 9.34 -20.66
C GLY A 247 11.59 8.98 -21.05
N ALA A 248 10.83 8.29 -20.19
CA ALA A 248 9.44 7.94 -20.44
C ALA A 248 8.52 9.17 -20.51
N LEU A 249 8.78 10.20 -19.70
CA LEU A 249 8.02 11.45 -19.70
C LEU A 249 8.49 12.46 -20.74
N ALA A 250 9.52 12.12 -21.54
CA ALA A 250 10.10 13.03 -22.53
C ALA A 250 9.61 12.76 -23.96
N ARG A 251 8.67 11.81 -24.14
CA ARG A 251 8.20 11.36 -25.46
C ARG A 251 6.81 10.73 -25.37
N PRO A 252 6.06 10.64 -26.48
CA PRO A 252 4.79 9.90 -26.52
C PRO A 252 4.97 8.44 -26.09
N TYR A 253 3.95 7.87 -25.44
CA TYR A 253 4.03 6.55 -24.81
C TYR A 253 4.48 5.42 -25.77
N ASP A 254 4.01 5.47 -27.01
CA ASP A 254 4.28 4.45 -28.04
C ASP A 254 5.59 4.70 -28.81
N SER A 255 6.29 5.81 -28.56
CA SER A 255 7.54 6.17 -29.22
C SER A 255 8.74 5.52 -28.52
N ARG A 256 9.17 4.32 -28.98
CA ARG A 256 10.16 3.46 -28.29
C ARG A 256 11.46 3.21 -29.08
N SER A 257 12.08 4.24 -29.66
CA SER A 257 13.18 4.05 -30.65
C SER A 257 14.61 4.34 -30.17
N THR A 258 14.84 4.61 -28.88
CA THR A 258 16.19 4.97 -28.40
C THR A 258 16.98 3.77 -27.89
N VAL A 259 18.32 3.82 -28.00
CA VAL A 259 19.23 2.80 -27.44
C VAL A 259 18.93 2.52 -25.97
N ARG A 260 18.70 3.56 -25.17
CA ARG A 260 18.33 3.43 -23.76
C ARG A 260 17.00 2.70 -23.56
N GLU A 261 16.01 2.93 -24.41
CA GLU A 261 14.72 2.23 -24.31
C GLU A 261 14.89 0.72 -24.48
N GLY A 262 15.76 0.29 -25.40
CA GLY A 262 16.00 -1.13 -25.69
C GLY A 262 16.99 -1.83 -24.76
N SER A 263 17.94 -1.10 -24.18
CA SER A 263 19.04 -1.71 -23.40
C SER A 263 18.88 -1.55 -21.90
N ASP A 264 18.09 -0.59 -21.40
CA ASP A 264 18.12 -0.19 -20.00
C ASP A 264 17.18 -1.02 -19.10
N GLN A 265 17.72 -2.05 -18.45
CA GLN A 265 16.96 -3.02 -17.64
C GLN A 265 16.20 -2.40 -16.45
N VAL A 266 16.66 -1.25 -15.95
CA VAL A 266 15.97 -0.54 -14.84
C VAL A 266 14.73 0.21 -15.37
N LEU A 267 14.75 0.66 -16.64
CA LEU A 267 13.60 1.29 -17.28
C LEU A 267 12.51 0.24 -17.50
N SER A 268 12.87 -0.94 -18.00
CA SER A 268 11.94 -2.06 -18.17
C SER A 268 11.39 -2.56 -16.84
N GLY A 269 12.23 -2.66 -15.79
CA GLY A 269 11.85 -3.22 -14.50
C GLY A 269 11.08 -2.29 -13.55
N ILE A 270 11.30 -0.97 -13.59
CA ILE A 270 10.73 -0.02 -12.61
C ILE A 270 9.74 0.95 -13.25
N VAL A 271 10.02 1.43 -14.46
CA VAL A 271 9.23 2.50 -15.11
C VAL A 271 8.20 1.92 -16.09
N ARG A 272 8.51 0.81 -16.75
CA ARG A 272 7.68 0.17 -17.78
C ARG A 272 7.01 -1.12 -17.31
N LYS A 273 6.63 -1.21 -16.03
CA LYS A 273 5.66 -2.21 -15.54
C LYS A 273 4.24 -1.79 -15.97
N GLU A 274 4.03 -1.76 -17.29
CA GLU A 274 2.92 -1.15 -18.02
C GLU A 274 1.60 -1.07 -17.23
N SER A 275 1.20 0.15 -16.84
CA SER A 275 -0.11 0.43 -16.27
C SER A 275 -0.84 1.44 -17.14
N GLU A 276 -2.15 1.27 -17.34
CA GLU A 276 -2.97 2.24 -18.08
C GLU A 276 -2.91 3.65 -17.45
N ILE A 277 -2.64 3.72 -16.14
CA ILE A 277 -2.39 4.97 -15.42
C ILE A 277 -1.11 5.66 -15.91
N ASP A 278 0.01 4.94 -16.06
CA ASP A 278 1.26 5.52 -16.56
C ASP A 278 1.09 6.03 -17.98
N LYS A 279 0.37 5.27 -18.81
CA LYS A 279 0.03 5.68 -20.16
C LYS A 279 -0.81 6.95 -20.16
N ALA A 280 -1.83 7.04 -19.31
CA ALA A 280 -2.67 8.23 -19.18
C ALA A 280 -1.88 9.45 -18.73
N VAL A 281 -1.01 9.32 -17.71
CA VAL A 281 -0.17 10.43 -17.24
C VAL A 281 0.81 10.90 -18.33
N VAL A 282 1.49 9.98 -19.03
CA VAL A 282 2.37 10.32 -20.16
C VAL A 282 1.57 11.02 -21.28
N GLY A 283 0.35 10.56 -21.55
CA GLY A 283 -0.57 11.21 -22.50
C GLY A 283 -0.90 12.64 -22.11
N ARG A 284 -1.17 12.91 -20.83
CA ARG A 284 -1.41 14.28 -20.34
C ARG A 284 -0.18 15.17 -20.45
N VAL A 285 1.02 14.64 -20.22
CA VAL A 285 2.27 15.39 -20.49
C VAL A 285 2.33 15.80 -21.96
N GLN A 286 1.97 14.89 -22.87
CA GLN A 286 1.94 15.18 -24.30
C GLN A 286 0.91 16.27 -24.63
N GLU A 287 -0.32 16.15 -24.14
CA GLU A 287 -1.38 17.13 -24.37
C GLU A 287 -1.01 18.54 -23.87
N VAL A 288 -0.42 18.64 -22.67
CA VAL A 288 0.05 19.91 -22.11
C VAL A 288 1.22 20.47 -22.91
N ALA A 289 2.16 19.62 -23.32
CA ALA A 289 3.28 20.01 -24.17
C ALA A 289 2.80 20.58 -25.51
N ASP A 290 1.84 19.91 -26.16
CA ASP A 290 1.23 20.34 -27.43
C ASP A 290 0.44 21.65 -27.26
N LYS A 291 -0.39 21.76 -26.21
CA LYS A 291 -1.15 22.97 -25.86
C LYS A 291 -0.24 24.18 -25.67
N LEU A 292 0.86 24.01 -24.95
CA LEU A 292 1.79 25.08 -24.59
C LEU A 292 2.93 25.27 -25.62
N LYS A 293 2.96 24.45 -26.69
CA LYS A 293 3.99 24.46 -27.74
C LYS A 293 5.42 24.34 -27.20
N VAL A 294 5.59 23.46 -26.22
CA VAL A 294 6.88 23.12 -25.62
C VAL A 294 7.11 21.61 -25.73
N SER A 295 8.32 21.13 -25.46
CA SER A 295 8.56 19.70 -25.43
C SER A 295 8.04 19.05 -24.14
N MET A 296 7.74 17.75 -24.21
CA MET A 296 7.38 16.96 -23.02
C MET A 296 8.49 16.97 -21.96
N ALA A 297 9.76 16.96 -22.38
CA ALA A 297 10.90 17.09 -21.47
C ALA A 297 10.87 18.42 -20.70
N ARG A 298 10.53 19.53 -21.38
CA ARG A 298 10.36 20.84 -20.74
C ARG A 298 9.24 20.82 -19.71
N VAL A 299 8.09 20.21 -20.03
CA VAL A 299 6.96 20.06 -19.09
C VAL A 299 7.37 19.26 -17.85
N ALA A 300 8.01 18.10 -18.02
CA ALA A 300 8.41 17.26 -16.90
C ALA A 300 9.44 17.94 -15.97
N ILE A 301 10.43 18.64 -16.53
CA ILE A 301 11.41 19.43 -15.74
C ILE A 301 10.72 20.58 -15.02
N ALA A 302 9.86 21.34 -15.72
CA ALA A 302 9.13 22.47 -15.15
C ALA A 302 8.21 22.03 -14.00
N TRP A 303 7.53 20.88 -14.13
CA TRP A 303 6.71 20.32 -13.07
C TRP A 303 7.56 19.99 -11.83
N ALA A 304 8.69 19.31 -11.99
CA ALA A 304 9.58 18.99 -10.87
C ALA A 304 10.08 20.25 -10.14
N LEU A 305 10.41 21.31 -10.89
CA LEU A 305 10.78 22.62 -10.36
C LEU A 305 9.62 23.26 -9.58
N GLN A 306 8.40 23.21 -10.11
CA GLN A 306 7.20 23.75 -9.47
C GLN A 306 6.89 23.07 -8.13
N LYS A 307 7.24 21.79 -7.96
CA LYS A 307 7.11 21.08 -6.66
C LYS A 307 8.15 21.50 -5.62
N GLY A 308 9.02 22.45 -5.95
CA GLY A 308 10.02 23.04 -5.08
C GLY A 308 11.30 22.19 -4.97
N THR A 309 11.65 21.47 -6.05
CA THR A 309 12.82 20.59 -6.09
C THR A 309 13.90 21.12 -7.04
N ASN A 310 15.12 20.60 -6.92
CA ASN A 310 16.23 20.85 -7.83
C ASN A 310 16.61 19.55 -8.57
N PRO A 311 15.92 19.23 -9.68
CA PRO A 311 15.98 17.91 -10.28
C PRO A 311 17.35 17.60 -10.91
N ILE A 312 17.76 16.33 -10.80
CA ILE A 312 18.98 15.80 -11.42
C ILE A 312 18.62 15.23 -12.79
N VAL A 313 19.15 15.85 -13.85
CA VAL A 313 18.79 15.55 -15.24
C VAL A 313 19.96 14.94 -15.98
N GLY A 314 19.73 13.79 -16.61
CA GLY A 314 20.71 13.16 -17.52
C GLY A 314 20.67 13.82 -18.90
N LEU A 315 21.76 14.49 -19.29
CA LEU A 315 21.83 15.33 -20.49
C LEU A 315 22.89 14.80 -21.46
N SER A 316 22.45 14.12 -22.52
CA SER A 316 23.35 13.40 -23.44
C SER A 316 23.64 14.14 -24.77
N SER A 317 23.20 15.39 -24.92
CA SER A 317 23.48 16.22 -26.10
C SER A 317 23.40 17.70 -25.75
N LYS A 318 23.96 18.58 -26.59
CA LYS A 318 23.93 20.03 -26.37
C LYS A 318 22.51 20.57 -26.41
N GLU A 319 21.68 20.05 -27.32
CA GLU A 319 20.29 20.45 -27.50
C GLU A 319 19.47 20.14 -26.25
N ARG A 320 19.71 18.99 -25.61
CA ARG A 320 19.08 18.64 -24.33
C ARG A 320 19.53 19.56 -23.19
N ILE A 321 20.79 19.96 -23.18
CA ILE A 321 21.31 20.92 -22.20
C ILE A 321 20.62 22.28 -22.38
N ASP A 322 20.55 22.77 -23.61
CA ASP A 322 19.90 24.04 -23.93
C ASP A 322 18.40 23.99 -23.60
N GLU A 323 17.73 22.89 -23.93
CA GLU A 323 16.33 22.66 -23.61
C GLU A 323 16.06 22.67 -22.09
N ALA A 324 16.93 22.04 -21.30
CA ALA A 324 16.84 22.01 -19.84
C ALA A 324 17.04 23.41 -19.23
N VAL A 325 17.97 24.21 -19.77
CA VAL A 325 18.19 25.60 -19.35
C VAL A 325 16.98 26.46 -19.68
N GLU A 326 16.42 26.32 -20.88
CA GLU A 326 15.21 27.04 -21.27
C GLU A 326 13.98 26.58 -20.48
N ALA A 327 13.93 25.32 -19.99
CA ALA A 327 12.89 24.85 -19.09
C ALA A 327 12.89 25.59 -17.74
N VAL A 328 14.07 25.82 -17.16
CA VAL A 328 14.22 26.59 -15.91
C VAL A 328 13.71 28.01 -16.10
N LYS A 329 14.17 28.69 -17.16
CA LYS A 329 13.73 30.06 -17.45
C LYS A 329 12.24 30.16 -17.70
N TRP A 330 11.71 29.24 -18.50
CA TRP A 330 10.30 29.21 -18.83
C TRP A 330 9.45 29.05 -17.57
N GLN A 331 9.83 28.15 -16.66
CA GLN A 331 9.10 27.98 -15.39
C GLN A 331 9.16 29.24 -14.53
N SER A 332 10.32 29.88 -14.40
CA SER A 332 10.45 31.11 -13.62
C SER A 332 9.74 32.31 -14.24
N GLY A 333 9.52 32.30 -15.55
CA GLY A 333 8.70 33.27 -16.29
C GLY A 333 7.19 33.02 -16.21
N GLY A 334 6.73 32.10 -15.35
CA GLY A 334 5.31 31.76 -15.16
C GLY A 334 4.84 30.46 -15.82
N GLY A 335 5.77 29.70 -16.43
CA GLY A 335 5.57 28.48 -17.23
C GLY A 335 4.32 27.64 -16.95
N LEU A 336 4.46 26.55 -16.21
CA LEU A 336 3.31 25.73 -15.80
C LEU A 336 2.52 26.43 -14.69
N THR A 337 1.22 26.55 -14.91
CA THR A 337 0.27 27.04 -13.91
C THR A 337 -0.06 25.97 -12.86
N ALA A 338 -0.73 26.37 -11.78
CA ALA A 338 -1.24 25.44 -10.79
C ALA A 338 -2.30 24.50 -11.40
N GLU A 339 -3.13 25.02 -12.32
CA GLU A 339 -4.12 24.26 -13.07
C GLU A 339 -3.47 23.24 -14.00
N ASP A 340 -2.41 23.60 -14.72
CA ASP A 340 -1.68 22.65 -15.55
C ASP A 340 -1.03 21.55 -14.69
N CYS A 341 -0.46 21.91 -13.53
CA CYS A 341 0.10 20.90 -12.61
C CYS A 341 -1.00 19.98 -12.07
N LYS A 342 -2.15 20.51 -11.67
CA LYS A 342 -3.29 19.71 -11.24
C LYS A 342 -3.73 18.75 -12.35
N TYR A 343 -3.83 19.24 -13.60
CA TYR A 343 -4.19 18.39 -14.73
C TYR A 343 -3.19 17.26 -14.98
N LEU A 344 -1.89 17.56 -14.93
CA LEU A 344 -0.82 16.57 -15.07
C LEU A 344 -0.83 15.52 -13.94
N GLU A 345 -1.25 15.93 -12.74
CA GLU A 345 -1.31 15.12 -11.54
C GLU A 345 -2.61 14.32 -11.40
N ASP A 346 -3.70 14.81 -11.99
CA ASP A 346 -5.01 14.17 -11.95
C ASP A 346 -4.95 12.79 -12.63
N GLY A 347 -5.70 11.82 -12.10
CA GLY A 347 -5.64 10.44 -12.59
C GLY A 347 -4.36 9.68 -12.24
N TYR A 348 -3.39 10.32 -11.56
CA TYR A 348 -2.33 9.59 -10.89
C TYR A 348 -2.94 8.65 -9.85
N ALA A 349 -2.61 7.37 -9.97
CA ALA A 349 -2.88 6.39 -8.93
C ALA A 349 -1.60 6.16 -8.13
N PRO A 350 -1.68 6.11 -6.78
CA PRO A 350 -0.56 5.68 -5.98
C PRO A 350 -0.08 4.31 -6.46
N LYS A 351 1.24 4.18 -6.60
CA LYS A 351 1.84 2.92 -7.00
C LYS A 351 1.62 1.89 -5.91
N HIS A 352 1.42 0.66 -6.36
CA HIS A 352 1.12 -0.48 -5.51
C HIS A 352 2.17 -0.57 -4.39
N VAL A 353 1.78 -0.16 -3.19
CA VAL A 353 2.44 -0.57 -1.94
C VAL A 353 1.52 -1.63 -1.33
N SER A 354 1.28 -2.73 -2.07
CA SER A 354 0.51 -3.83 -1.51
C SER A 354 1.45 -4.81 -0.83
N PHE A 355 1.24 -4.96 0.47
CA PHE A 355 2.12 -5.67 1.39
C PHE A 355 3.49 -5.00 1.50
N SER A 356 4.02 -5.03 2.71
CA SER A 356 5.38 -4.61 2.94
C SER A 356 6.29 -5.45 2.04
N GLU A 357 6.91 -4.82 1.04
CA GLU A 357 8.06 -5.35 0.31
C GLU A 357 9.33 -5.28 1.16
N ASN A 358 9.18 -5.00 2.47
CA ASN A 358 10.27 -5.03 3.41
C ASN A 358 10.94 -6.41 3.33
N GLU A 359 12.25 -6.34 3.19
CA GLU A 359 13.12 -7.49 3.01
C GLU A 359 12.96 -8.54 4.11
N VAL A 360 12.51 -8.14 5.31
CA VAL A 360 12.18 -9.05 6.41
C VAL A 360 11.10 -10.09 6.02
N PHE A 361 10.31 -9.82 4.98
CA PHE A 361 9.32 -10.76 4.43
C PHE A 361 9.76 -11.43 3.12
N SER A 362 10.99 -11.17 2.67
CA SER A 362 11.58 -11.83 1.50
C SER A 362 11.70 -13.34 1.77
N GLY A 363 11.29 -14.16 0.81
CA GLY A 363 11.26 -15.62 0.97
C GLY A 363 10.18 -16.16 1.93
N ILE A 364 9.45 -15.31 2.66
CA ILE A 364 8.34 -15.73 3.54
C ILE A 364 7.03 -15.69 2.74
N ALA A 365 6.41 -16.87 2.59
CA ALA A 365 5.10 -17.00 1.94
C ALA A 365 4.08 -16.08 2.63
N PRO A 366 3.16 -15.40 1.89
CA PRO A 366 2.25 -14.43 2.49
C PRO A 366 1.43 -14.95 3.68
N ARG A 367 1.02 -16.24 3.63
CA ARG A 367 0.32 -16.92 4.73
C ARG A 367 1.17 -17.10 6.01
N GLU A 368 2.48 -17.03 5.92
CA GLU A 368 3.42 -17.25 7.03
C GLU A 368 3.94 -15.93 7.64
N ARG A 369 3.67 -14.79 7.01
CA ARG A 369 4.18 -13.48 7.44
C ARG A 369 3.63 -13.02 8.80
N SER A 370 2.54 -13.61 9.29
CA SER A 370 1.99 -13.35 10.63
C SER A 370 2.83 -13.96 11.75
N LYS A 371 3.67 -14.96 11.47
CA LYS A 371 4.35 -15.76 12.50
C LYS A 371 5.25 -14.94 13.44
N PRO A 372 6.12 -14.02 12.96
CA PRO A 372 6.93 -13.20 13.87
C PRO A 372 6.08 -12.31 14.77
N TYR A 373 4.95 -11.82 14.26
CA TYR A 373 4.01 -11.00 15.03
C TYR A 373 3.25 -11.82 16.06
N TYR A 374 2.89 -13.05 15.71
CA TYR A 374 2.30 -14.00 16.65
C TYR A 374 3.26 -14.25 17.82
N ASP A 375 4.52 -14.58 17.52
CA ASP A 375 5.53 -14.92 18.52
C ASP A 375 5.79 -13.74 19.47
N GLU A 376 5.94 -12.53 18.93
CA GLU A 376 6.13 -11.33 19.77
C GLU A 376 4.88 -10.95 20.57
N SER A 377 3.69 -11.05 19.97
CA SER A 377 2.44 -10.79 20.70
C SER A 377 2.24 -11.79 21.83
N ALA A 378 2.52 -13.08 21.59
CA ALA A 378 2.45 -14.12 22.60
C ALA A 378 3.44 -13.85 23.75
N ARG A 379 4.64 -13.33 23.45
CA ARG A 379 5.62 -12.92 24.46
C ARG A 379 5.14 -11.74 25.31
N LEU A 380 4.39 -10.81 24.71
CA LEU A 380 3.86 -9.60 25.38
C LEU A 380 2.62 -9.87 26.23
N VAL A 381 1.93 -11.00 26.05
CA VAL A 381 0.76 -11.35 26.87
C VAL A 381 1.21 -11.81 28.27
N ASP A 382 0.95 -10.98 29.28
CA ASP A 382 0.92 -11.40 30.69
C ASP A 382 -0.49 -11.23 31.25
N ILE A 383 -1.20 -12.34 31.46
CA ILE A 383 -2.58 -12.33 31.98
C ILE A 383 -2.71 -11.71 33.38
N ARG A 384 -1.59 -11.55 34.11
CA ARG A 384 -1.54 -10.91 35.43
C ARG A 384 -1.35 -9.39 35.32
N ASP A 385 -0.88 -8.91 34.17
CA ASP A 385 -0.70 -7.48 33.89
C ASP A 385 -1.90 -6.93 33.11
N THR A 386 -2.79 -6.27 33.85
CA THR A 386 -3.94 -5.58 33.25
C THR A 386 -3.48 -4.24 32.68
N SER A 387 -2.90 -4.28 31.48
CA SER A 387 -2.35 -3.12 30.77
C SER A 387 -2.90 -3.00 29.35
N ILE A 388 -2.79 -1.80 28.76
CA ILE A 388 -3.16 -1.55 27.37
C ILE A 388 -2.33 -2.45 26.43
N THR A 389 -1.06 -2.67 26.74
CA THR A 389 -0.17 -3.54 25.97
C THR A 389 -0.66 -4.98 25.93
N THR A 390 -1.03 -5.55 27.09
CA THR A 390 -1.60 -6.92 27.15
C THR A 390 -2.90 -7.03 26.36
N ILE A 391 -3.77 -6.02 26.45
CA ILE A 391 -5.02 -5.98 25.68
C ILE A 391 -4.73 -5.98 24.18
N GLN A 392 -3.79 -5.16 23.72
CA GLN A 392 -3.43 -5.04 22.31
C GLN A 392 -2.79 -6.32 21.77
N ALA A 393 -1.91 -6.95 22.55
CA ALA A 393 -1.33 -8.25 22.22
C ALA A 393 -2.43 -9.32 22.07
N CYS A 394 -3.42 -9.32 22.97
CA CYS A 394 -4.57 -10.21 22.89
C CYS A 394 -5.44 -9.92 21.64
N ILE A 395 -5.70 -8.65 21.30
CA ILE A 395 -6.42 -8.31 20.06
C ILE A 395 -5.69 -8.84 18.83
N LEU A 396 -4.37 -8.66 18.76
CA LEU A 396 -3.56 -9.11 17.63
C LEU A 396 -3.53 -10.64 17.51
N LEU A 397 -3.34 -11.35 18.63
CA LEU A 397 -3.41 -12.82 18.66
C LEU A 397 -4.80 -13.36 18.29
N GLY A 398 -5.86 -12.67 18.73
CA GLY A 398 -7.23 -13.01 18.34
C GLY A 398 -7.45 -12.87 16.84
N GLY A 399 -6.98 -11.76 16.25
CA GLY A 399 -7.04 -11.51 14.80
C GLY A 399 -6.25 -12.54 13.99
N ILE A 400 -5.02 -12.86 14.40
CA ILE A 400 -4.20 -13.90 13.76
C ILE A 400 -4.90 -15.26 13.86
N GLY A 401 -5.42 -15.62 15.03
CA GLY A 401 -6.17 -16.86 15.22
C GLY A 401 -7.35 -16.98 14.27
N SER A 402 -8.10 -15.90 14.07
CA SER A 402 -9.21 -15.86 13.10
C SER A 402 -8.74 -16.08 11.65
N CYS A 403 -7.67 -15.41 11.23
CA CYS A 403 -7.07 -15.57 9.89
C CYS A 403 -6.51 -16.98 9.61
N GLU A 404 -6.09 -17.68 10.66
CA GLU A 404 -5.58 -19.06 10.62
C GLU A 404 -6.67 -20.13 10.82
N ALA A 405 -7.95 -19.73 10.85
CA ALA A 405 -9.09 -20.62 11.15
C ALA A 405 -9.00 -21.33 12.52
N ARG A 406 -8.35 -20.67 13.50
CA ARG A 406 -8.23 -21.13 14.89
C ARG A 406 -9.24 -20.41 15.78
N ALA A 407 -10.52 -20.75 15.60
CA ALA A 407 -11.64 -20.11 16.28
C ALA A 407 -11.55 -20.09 17.82
N PHE A 408 -10.93 -21.11 18.41
CA PHE A 408 -10.72 -21.18 19.86
C PHE A 408 -9.73 -20.11 20.34
N ASN A 409 -8.62 -19.93 19.62
CA ASN A 409 -7.61 -18.91 19.94
C ASN A 409 -8.21 -17.51 19.79
N GLU A 410 -8.95 -17.28 18.69
CA GLU A 410 -9.70 -16.05 18.47
C GLU A 410 -10.56 -15.68 19.69
N SER A 411 -11.42 -16.61 20.11
CA SER A 411 -12.39 -16.40 21.18
C SER A 411 -11.75 -16.13 22.54
N ILE A 412 -10.68 -16.85 22.87
CA ILE A 412 -9.97 -16.71 24.16
C ILE A 412 -9.34 -15.34 24.25
N TYR A 413 -8.52 -14.96 23.26
CA TYR A 413 -7.77 -13.72 23.37
C TYR A 413 -8.68 -12.50 23.33
N TYR A 414 -9.74 -12.51 22.51
CA TYR A 414 -10.73 -11.44 22.54
C TYR A 414 -11.50 -11.38 23.85
N THR A 415 -11.82 -12.51 24.47
CA THR A 415 -12.44 -12.55 25.82
C THR A 415 -11.52 -11.92 26.87
N VAL A 416 -10.24 -12.29 26.89
CA VAL A 416 -9.27 -11.73 27.84
C VAL A 416 -9.15 -10.21 27.64
N ALA A 417 -9.04 -9.77 26.38
CA ALA A 417 -8.96 -8.36 26.02
C ALA A 417 -10.21 -7.57 26.46
N CYS A 418 -11.42 -8.09 26.20
CA CYS A 418 -12.68 -7.48 26.62
C CYS A 418 -12.77 -7.35 28.14
N ARG A 419 -12.39 -8.39 28.90
CA ARG A 419 -12.39 -8.34 30.37
C ARG A 419 -11.39 -7.34 30.93
N MET A 420 -10.17 -7.33 30.41
CA MET A 420 -9.14 -6.37 30.84
C MET A 420 -9.53 -4.92 30.52
N ALA A 421 -10.13 -4.66 29.34
CA ALA A 421 -10.61 -3.33 28.98
C ALA A 421 -11.71 -2.82 29.92
N ASN A 422 -12.62 -3.70 30.33
CA ASN A 422 -13.65 -3.40 31.32
C ASN A 422 -13.04 -3.16 32.72
N LEU A 423 -12.06 -3.97 33.14
CA LEU A 423 -11.36 -3.81 34.42
C LEU A 423 -10.59 -2.48 34.50
N LEU A 424 -9.95 -2.07 33.41
CA LEU A 424 -9.27 -0.78 33.30
C LEU A 424 -10.24 0.42 33.25
N GLY A 425 -11.52 0.17 33.04
CA GLY A 425 -12.51 1.24 32.86
C GLY A 425 -12.16 2.15 31.68
N LEU A 426 -11.66 1.59 30.57
CA LEU A 426 -11.20 2.38 29.41
C LEU A 426 -12.29 3.33 28.87
N SER A 427 -13.56 2.93 28.97
CA SER A 427 -14.73 3.76 28.63
C SER A 427 -14.91 5.01 29.50
N LYS A 428 -14.27 5.07 30.67
CA LYS A 428 -14.40 6.18 31.63
C LYS A 428 -13.08 6.92 31.84
N ARG A 429 -12.02 6.51 31.15
CA ARG A 429 -10.68 7.08 31.31
C ARG A 429 -10.60 8.40 30.54
N THR A 430 -10.46 9.51 31.25
CA THR A 430 -10.14 10.81 30.64
C THR A 430 -8.65 10.85 30.35
N GLY A 431 -8.26 10.93 29.07
CA GLY A 431 -6.87 11.16 28.68
C GLY A 431 -6.37 12.52 29.21
N ALA A 432 -5.05 12.67 29.38
CA ALA A 432 -4.48 13.95 29.81
C ALA A 432 -4.52 15.02 28.70
N THR A 433 -4.76 14.61 27.46
CA THR A 433 -4.88 15.47 26.26
C THR A 433 -6.06 15.04 25.39
N ALA A 434 -6.56 15.93 24.53
CA ALA A 434 -7.60 15.59 23.56
C ALA A 434 -7.14 14.48 22.60
N LEU A 435 -5.86 14.47 22.21
CA LEU A 435 -5.22 13.41 21.43
C LEU A 435 -5.25 12.07 22.16
N GLU A 436 -4.81 12.01 23.42
CA GLU A 436 -4.85 10.77 24.20
C GLU A 436 -6.28 10.28 24.44
N GLN A 437 -7.24 11.18 24.63
CA GLN A 437 -8.65 10.81 24.73
C GLN A 437 -9.16 10.24 23.41
N GLU A 438 -8.86 10.90 22.28
CA GLU A 438 -9.24 10.43 20.95
C GLU A 438 -8.58 9.10 20.61
N LEU A 439 -7.33 8.88 21.01
CA LEU A 439 -6.64 7.59 20.87
C LEU A 439 -7.37 6.52 21.70
N ASN A 440 -7.64 6.77 22.98
CA ASN A 440 -8.37 5.81 23.82
C ASN A 440 -9.75 5.41 23.25
N ILE A 441 -10.47 6.33 22.60
CA ILE A 441 -11.79 6.06 22.02
C ILE A 441 -11.70 5.54 20.59
N ARG A 442 -10.80 6.02 19.73
CA ARG A 442 -10.79 5.72 18.29
C ARG A 442 -10.61 4.24 18.01
N SER A 443 -11.05 3.87 16.82
CA SER A 443 -10.71 2.61 16.19
C SER A 443 -9.67 2.82 15.09
N GLU A 444 -8.73 1.89 15.00
CA GLU A 444 -8.32 1.26 13.74
C GLU A 444 -8.13 -0.20 14.10
N SER A 445 -9.22 -0.93 13.98
CA SER A 445 -9.15 -2.36 13.81
C SER A 445 -10.20 -2.70 12.78
N LEU A 446 -9.76 -2.74 11.53
CA LEU A 446 -10.46 -3.48 10.51
C LEU A 446 -9.51 -4.57 10.02
N PHE A 447 -9.52 -5.69 10.74
CA PHE A 447 -9.09 -7.01 10.27
C PHE A 447 -8.01 -7.04 9.15
N LEU A 448 -6.88 -6.38 9.47
CA LEU A 448 -5.62 -6.25 8.73
C LEU A 448 -5.59 -5.18 7.60
N VAL A 449 -5.55 -3.91 8.00
CA VAL A 449 -4.87 -2.87 7.21
C VAL A 449 -3.38 -2.88 7.54
N THR A 450 -2.60 -2.72 6.47
CA THR A 450 -1.17 -2.97 6.33
C THR A 450 -0.34 -2.07 7.25
N PHE A 451 0.60 -2.71 7.96
CA PHE A 451 1.68 -2.11 8.76
C PHE A 451 2.18 -0.73 8.27
N LYS A 452 1.68 0.35 8.87
CA LYS A 452 2.47 1.54 9.27
C LYS A 452 1.59 2.44 10.14
N PHE A 453 2.08 2.70 11.35
CA PHE A 453 1.51 3.47 12.46
C PHE A 453 0.73 2.69 13.53
N LEU A 454 1.19 2.96 14.74
CA LEU A 454 0.93 2.30 16.01
C LEU A 454 -0.51 2.47 16.48
N ILE A 455 -1.14 1.34 16.81
CA ILE A 455 -1.55 1.00 18.18
C ILE A 455 -1.74 2.22 19.12
N GLU A 456 -2.96 2.74 19.21
CA GLU A 456 -3.56 3.26 20.45
C GLU A 456 -5.10 3.24 20.34
N LEU A 457 -5.74 2.06 20.22
CA LEU A 457 -7.16 1.98 19.79
C LEU A 457 -7.84 0.73 20.37
N VAL A 458 -8.59 0.84 21.47
CA VAL A 458 -9.00 -0.37 22.23
C VAL A 458 -10.52 -0.51 22.41
N TRP A 459 -11.25 0.52 22.82
CA TRP A 459 -12.64 0.34 23.26
C TRP A 459 -13.60 0.01 22.11
N TRP A 460 -13.70 0.87 21.10
CA TRP A 460 -14.61 0.63 19.97
C TRP A 460 -14.19 -0.58 19.13
N THR A 461 -12.88 -0.87 19.05
CA THR A 461 -12.34 -2.12 18.48
C THR A 461 -12.95 -3.35 19.16
N LEU A 462 -12.84 -3.42 20.50
CA LEU A 462 -13.39 -4.54 21.26
C LEU A 462 -14.91 -4.62 21.15
N CYS A 463 -15.61 -3.48 21.14
CA CYS A 463 -17.06 -3.45 20.91
C CYS A 463 -17.45 -4.05 19.56
N MET A 464 -16.74 -3.68 18.47
CA MET A 464 -17.02 -4.24 17.15
C MET A 464 -16.66 -5.73 17.10
N VAL A 465 -15.44 -6.08 17.49
CA VAL A 465 -14.96 -7.47 17.47
C VAL A 465 -15.85 -8.40 18.30
N ASP A 466 -16.32 -7.96 19.46
CA ASP A 466 -17.19 -8.77 20.31
C ASP A 466 -18.54 -9.07 19.66
N VAL A 467 -19.13 -8.13 18.89
CA VAL A 467 -20.38 -8.40 18.14
C VAL A 467 -20.19 -9.50 17.10
N TRP A 468 -19.07 -9.48 16.37
CA TRP A 468 -18.78 -10.46 15.32
C TRP A 468 -18.30 -11.80 15.88
N SER A 469 -17.32 -11.78 16.78
CA SER A 469 -16.66 -12.97 17.31
C SER A 469 -17.57 -13.75 18.27
N SER A 470 -18.27 -13.08 19.19
CA SER A 470 -19.19 -13.77 20.11
C SER A 470 -20.32 -14.47 19.35
N LYS A 471 -20.80 -13.88 18.25
CA LYS A 471 -21.79 -14.54 17.39
C LYS A 471 -21.22 -15.74 16.64
N SER A 472 -20.01 -15.63 16.09
CA SER A 472 -19.40 -16.68 15.26
C SER A 472 -19.13 -17.99 16.02
N VAL A 473 -18.97 -17.92 17.34
CA VAL A 473 -18.75 -19.08 18.24
C VAL A 473 -19.87 -19.33 19.26
N ARG A 474 -20.98 -18.58 19.21
CA ARG A 474 -22.13 -18.65 20.15
C ARG A 474 -21.77 -18.41 21.62
N LEU A 475 -20.95 -17.40 21.89
CA LEU A 475 -20.68 -16.92 23.24
C LEU A 475 -21.49 -15.65 23.55
N PRO A 476 -21.79 -15.37 24.83
CA PRO A 476 -22.37 -14.09 25.21
C PRO A 476 -21.38 -12.94 25.00
N ARG A 477 -21.87 -11.82 24.46
CA ARG A 477 -21.11 -10.57 24.35
C ARG A 477 -20.68 -10.07 25.74
N GLN A 478 -19.51 -9.45 25.83
CA GLN A 478 -18.88 -8.95 27.05
C GLN A 478 -18.75 -7.43 27.10
N MET A 479 -18.72 -6.78 25.95
CA MET A 479 -18.62 -5.34 25.81
C MET A 479 -20.00 -4.71 25.85
N SER A 480 -20.12 -3.64 26.62
CA SER A 480 -21.31 -2.80 26.68
C SER A 480 -21.24 -1.68 25.65
N HIS A 481 -22.27 -1.57 24.81
CA HIS A 481 -22.41 -0.48 23.84
C HIS A 481 -23.14 0.71 24.47
N PHE A 482 -22.49 1.42 25.40
CA PHE A 482 -23.09 2.61 26.03
C PHE A 482 -23.30 3.74 25.00
N SER A 483 -24.43 4.46 25.11
CA SER A 483 -24.75 5.67 24.34
C SER A 483 -23.88 6.88 24.68
N ASP A 484 -23.27 6.87 25.87
CA ASP A 484 -22.72 8.09 26.49
C ASP A 484 -21.24 8.33 26.14
N LEU A 485 -20.61 7.41 25.41
CA LEU A 485 -19.26 7.57 24.88
C LEU A 485 -19.27 8.37 23.59
N PRO A 486 -18.40 9.40 23.44
CA PRO A 486 -18.32 10.14 22.20
C PRO A 486 -17.88 9.21 21.04
N LEU A 487 -18.54 9.39 19.90
CA LEU A 487 -18.09 8.77 18.65
C LEU A 487 -16.75 9.38 18.21
N PRO A 488 -15.92 8.63 17.47
CA PRO A 488 -14.68 9.12 16.87
C PRO A 488 -14.87 10.36 16.00
N ILE A 489 -13.92 11.30 16.06
CA ILE A 489 -13.92 12.49 15.19
C ILE A 489 -13.63 12.09 13.73
N ASP A 490 -13.74 13.04 12.81
CA ASP A 490 -13.42 12.88 11.40
C ASP A 490 -11.99 12.34 11.14
N GLU A 491 -11.82 11.34 10.26
CA GLU A 491 -10.54 10.66 10.03
C GLU A 491 -9.46 11.61 9.53
N TYR A 492 -9.81 12.50 8.61
CA TYR A 492 -8.88 13.47 8.04
C TYR A 492 -8.38 14.44 9.11
N THR A 493 -9.28 14.92 9.98
CA THR A 493 -8.97 15.83 11.09
C THR A 493 -7.94 15.22 12.05
N PHE A 494 -8.14 13.98 12.48
CA PHE A 494 -7.19 13.31 13.38
C PHE A 494 -5.87 12.94 12.72
N LEU A 495 -5.87 12.56 11.43
CA LEU A 495 -4.61 12.28 10.72
C LEU A 495 -3.69 13.52 10.65
N GLN A 496 -4.21 14.71 10.93
CA GLN A 496 -3.42 15.93 11.09
C GLN A 496 -2.86 16.14 12.50
N TRP A 497 -3.33 15.42 13.52
CA TRP A 497 -2.85 15.55 14.90
C TRP A 497 -1.41 15.05 15.03
N ARG A 498 -0.61 15.71 15.87
CA ARG A 498 0.81 15.41 16.11
C ARG A 498 1.12 15.50 17.60
N ARG A 499 2.03 14.65 18.08
CA ARG A 499 2.49 14.67 19.47
C ARG A 499 3.15 16.01 19.79
N GLY A 500 2.57 16.80 20.70
CA GLY A 500 3.11 18.11 21.12
C GLY A 500 2.63 19.32 20.32
N ALA A 501 1.80 19.15 19.28
CA ALA A 501 1.08 20.25 18.68
C ALA A 501 -0.08 20.65 19.61
N GLN A 502 -0.04 21.88 20.14
CA GLN A 502 -1.03 22.40 21.09
C GLN A 502 -2.47 22.25 20.60
N ASP A 503 -3.39 22.06 21.56
CA ASP A 503 -4.85 21.81 21.50
C ASP A 503 -5.70 22.88 20.76
N ASN A 504 -5.22 23.47 19.67
CA ASN A 504 -5.91 24.54 18.93
C ASN A 504 -6.70 24.06 17.71
N ILE A 505 -6.84 22.75 17.49
CA ILE A 505 -7.71 22.22 16.43
C ILE A 505 -9.13 22.18 17.01
N GLU A 506 -10.00 23.09 16.57
CA GLU A 506 -11.42 23.05 16.89
C GLU A 506 -12.02 21.73 16.40
N VAL A 507 -12.28 20.83 17.34
CA VAL A 507 -12.99 19.59 17.08
C VAL A 507 -14.46 19.94 16.98
N SER A 508 -15.01 19.92 15.76
CA SER A 508 -16.46 19.98 15.53
C SER A 508 -17.15 19.01 16.49
N SER A 509 -18.31 19.35 17.07
CA SER A 509 -19.11 18.39 17.84
C SER A 509 -19.86 17.41 16.93
N ASP A 510 -19.97 17.73 15.64
CA ASP A 510 -20.57 16.84 14.65
C ASP A 510 -19.65 15.64 14.40
N ARG A 511 -20.24 14.44 14.38
CA ARG A 511 -19.58 13.16 14.14
C ARG A 511 -20.08 12.50 12.87
N SER A 512 -21.00 13.14 12.15
CA SER A 512 -21.62 12.62 10.93
C SER A 512 -20.60 12.35 9.83
N SER A 513 -19.51 13.12 9.77
CA SER A 513 -18.45 13.00 8.76
C SER A 513 -17.38 11.95 9.05
N SER A 514 -17.42 11.26 10.20
CA SER A 514 -16.46 10.18 10.49
C SER A 514 -16.95 8.86 9.91
N LEU A 515 -16.18 8.27 9.00
CA LEU A 515 -16.46 6.94 8.45
C LEU A 515 -16.49 5.89 9.56
N ILE A 516 -15.56 5.96 10.52
CA ILE A 516 -15.50 5.07 11.67
C ILE A 516 -16.74 5.20 12.55
N ALA A 517 -17.18 6.44 12.83
CA ALA A 517 -18.39 6.66 13.60
C ALA A 517 -19.60 6.00 12.92
N GLN A 518 -19.67 6.10 11.58
CA GLN A 518 -20.71 5.41 10.81
C GLN A 518 -20.61 3.88 10.91
N MET A 519 -19.40 3.30 10.91
CA MET A 519 -19.22 1.85 11.14
C MET A 519 -19.71 1.41 12.52
N ILE A 520 -19.44 2.20 13.56
CA ILE A 520 -19.90 1.91 14.93
C ILE A 520 -21.43 1.94 15.00
N LEU A 521 -22.06 2.93 14.36
CA LEU A 521 -23.52 3.04 14.30
C LEU A 521 -24.14 1.85 13.55
N LEU A 522 -23.59 1.48 12.39
CA LEU A 522 -24.01 0.28 11.66
C LEU A 522 -23.84 -1.00 12.51
N ASN A 523 -22.74 -1.14 13.24
CA ASN A 523 -22.48 -2.33 14.06
C ASN A 523 -23.49 -2.48 15.22
N ARG A 524 -24.10 -1.39 15.69
CA ARG A 524 -25.22 -1.46 16.65
C ARG A 524 -26.47 -2.08 15.99
N ILE A 525 -26.75 -1.73 14.74
CA ILE A 525 -27.85 -2.34 13.98
C ILE A 525 -27.57 -3.84 13.76
N LEU A 526 -26.32 -4.21 13.42
CA LEU A 526 -25.92 -5.63 13.31
C LEU A 526 -26.16 -6.41 14.60
N MET A 527 -25.88 -5.81 15.76
CA MET A 527 -26.13 -6.44 17.06
C MET A 527 -27.61 -6.82 17.21
N GLU A 528 -28.52 -5.91 16.89
CA GLU A 528 -29.97 -6.16 16.95
C GLU A 528 -30.42 -7.19 15.90
N ILE A 529 -29.87 -7.15 14.69
CA ILE A 529 -30.10 -8.18 13.66
C ILE A 529 -29.67 -9.56 14.17
N ASN A 530 -28.49 -9.66 14.78
CA ASN A 530 -27.97 -10.91 15.34
C ASN A 530 -28.84 -11.43 16.49
N ASP A 531 -29.36 -10.54 17.33
CA ASP A 531 -30.26 -10.90 18.42
C ASP A 531 -31.60 -11.40 17.88
N ALA A 532 -32.18 -10.73 16.89
CA ALA A 532 -33.39 -11.16 16.19
C ALA A 532 -33.22 -12.55 15.53
N ILE A 533 -32.12 -12.76 14.79
CA ILE A 533 -31.76 -14.05 14.18
C ILE A 533 -31.67 -15.15 15.26
N THR A 534 -31.07 -14.85 16.41
CA THR A 534 -30.92 -15.82 17.51
C THR A 534 -32.26 -16.16 18.17
N GLN A 535 -33.14 -15.17 18.35
CA GLN A 535 -34.48 -15.36 18.89
C GLN A 535 -35.35 -16.22 17.95
N THR A 536 -35.26 -16.01 16.63
CA THR A 536 -35.96 -16.83 15.64
C THR A 536 -35.54 -18.30 15.72
N VAL A 537 -34.24 -18.57 15.87
CA VAL A 537 -33.71 -19.94 16.00
C VAL A 537 -34.16 -20.62 17.29
N THR A 538 -34.13 -19.89 18.41
CA THR A 538 -34.43 -20.47 19.74
C THR A 538 -35.93 -20.67 19.99
N SER A 539 -36.80 -19.86 19.38
CA SER A 539 -38.26 -19.89 19.61
C SER A 539 -39.05 -20.80 18.65
N GLY A 540 -38.43 -21.30 17.57
CA GLY A 540 -39.08 -22.17 16.57
C GLY A 540 -40.26 -21.51 15.81
N THR A 541 -40.49 -20.21 15.98
CA THR A 541 -41.65 -19.49 15.44
C THR A 541 -41.22 -18.69 14.20
N VAL A 542 -41.26 -19.33 13.03
CA VAL A 542 -40.57 -18.86 11.82
C VAL A 542 -41.35 -17.81 10.99
N THR A 543 -42.54 -17.34 11.38
CA THR A 543 -43.37 -16.61 10.37
C THR A 543 -44.11 -15.34 10.81
N LEU A 544 -44.49 -15.13 12.08
CA LEU A 544 -45.33 -13.96 12.46
C LEU A 544 -44.61 -12.87 13.27
N VAL A 545 -43.55 -13.20 14.02
CA VAL A 545 -42.76 -12.24 14.82
C VAL A 545 -41.68 -11.53 13.97
N LEU A 546 -41.42 -12.04 12.76
CA LEU A 546 -40.37 -11.58 11.87
C LEU A 546 -40.73 -10.34 11.05
N ASP A 547 -42.01 -10.12 10.70
CA ASP A 547 -42.39 -9.01 9.82
C ASP A 547 -42.21 -7.65 10.52
N GLU A 548 -42.67 -7.49 11.77
CA GLU A 548 -42.52 -6.24 12.53
C GLU A 548 -41.05 -5.96 12.90
N THR A 549 -40.32 -6.99 13.34
CA THR A 549 -38.89 -6.85 13.70
C THR A 549 -38.05 -6.56 12.45
N ALA A 550 -38.35 -7.21 11.32
CA ALA A 550 -37.67 -6.93 10.06
C ALA A 550 -38.02 -5.54 9.52
N GLU A 551 -39.25 -5.07 9.69
CA GLU A 551 -39.65 -3.71 9.31
C GLU A 551 -38.92 -2.64 10.12
N ASP A 552 -38.85 -2.79 11.46
CA ASP A 552 -38.11 -1.87 12.33
C ASP A 552 -36.61 -1.82 11.97
N LEU A 553 -35.97 -2.97 11.79
CA LEU A 553 -34.56 -3.05 11.42
C LEU A 553 -34.31 -2.56 9.98
N SER A 554 -35.25 -2.79 9.06
CA SER A 554 -35.21 -2.24 7.70
C SER A 554 -35.26 -0.71 7.74
N LEU A 555 -36.15 -0.15 8.57
CA LEU A 555 -36.29 1.28 8.75
C LEU A 555 -35.03 1.89 9.39
N LYS A 556 -34.39 1.20 10.34
CA LYS A 556 -33.11 1.64 10.93
C LYS A 556 -31.98 1.70 9.90
N LEU A 557 -31.86 0.71 9.02
CA LEU A 557 -30.88 0.72 7.92
C LEU A 557 -31.17 1.85 6.91
N ASP A 558 -32.43 1.99 6.50
CA ASP A 558 -32.85 3.03 5.57
C ASP A 558 -32.62 4.44 6.18
N ASN A 559 -32.94 4.63 7.46
CA ASN A 559 -32.71 5.89 8.19
C ASN A 559 -31.23 6.21 8.32
N TRP A 560 -30.37 5.22 8.61
CA TRP A 560 -28.94 5.42 8.63
C TRP A 560 -28.43 5.91 7.27
N TYR A 561 -28.82 5.24 6.19
CA TYR A 561 -28.39 5.61 4.83
C TYR A 561 -28.87 7.03 4.46
N ASN A 562 -30.14 7.36 4.73
CA ASN A 562 -30.73 8.66 4.40
C ASN A 562 -30.18 9.82 5.25
N ALA A 563 -29.62 9.52 6.43
CA ALA A 563 -28.99 10.51 7.30
C ALA A 563 -27.54 10.83 6.89
N LEU A 564 -26.95 10.08 5.96
CA LEU A 564 -25.58 10.33 5.51
C LEU A 564 -25.50 11.62 4.68
N PRO A 565 -24.40 12.37 4.80
CA PRO A 565 -24.09 13.43 3.86
C PRO A 565 -23.94 12.90 2.43
N GLU A 566 -24.29 13.71 1.42
CA GLU A 566 -24.22 13.31 0.00
C GLU A 566 -22.82 12.83 -0.41
N TYR A 567 -21.76 13.46 0.10
CA TYR A 567 -20.37 13.08 -0.16
C TYR A 567 -19.95 11.76 0.52
N MET A 568 -20.80 11.14 1.33
CA MET A 568 -20.59 9.82 1.92
C MET A 568 -21.37 8.72 1.22
N HIS A 569 -22.28 9.04 0.29
CA HIS A 569 -23.05 8.03 -0.43
C HIS A 569 -22.16 7.12 -1.29
N ASN A 570 -22.54 5.85 -1.44
CA ASN A 570 -21.83 4.90 -2.30
C ASN A 570 -22.03 5.26 -3.78
N THR A 571 -21.17 6.15 -4.28
CA THR A 571 -21.07 6.52 -5.69
C THR A 571 -19.63 6.37 -6.17
N PRO A 572 -19.40 6.14 -7.48
CA PRO A 572 -18.06 6.08 -8.05
C PRO A 572 -17.22 7.33 -7.74
N GLU A 573 -17.84 8.51 -7.76
CA GLU A 573 -17.18 9.79 -7.50
C GLU A 573 -16.69 9.89 -6.04
N ASN A 574 -17.55 9.48 -5.09
CA ASN A 574 -17.19 9.49 -3.68
C ASN A 574 -16.13 8.44 -3.35
N LEU A 575 -16.21 7.26 -3.97
CA LEU A 575 -15.18 6.22 -3.83
C LEU A 575 -13.80 6.75 -4.27
N GLN A 576 -13.72 7.39 -5.44
CA GLN A 576 -12.48 8.01 -5.92
C GLN A 576 -12.00 9.15 -5.02
N ARG A 577 -12.91 9.98 -4.52
CA ARG A 577 -12.59 11.05 -3.58
C ARG A 577 -11.93 10.50 -2.31
N TYR A 578 -12.53 9.51 -1.64
CA TYR A 578 -11.95 8.91 -0.44
C TYR A 578 -10.66 8.13 -0.76
N ALA A 579 -10.56 7.50 -1.93
CA ALA A 579 -9.32 6.87 -2.38
C ALA A 579 -8.16 7.87 -2.45
N SER A 580 -8.39 9.05 -3.04
CA SER A 580 -7.39 10.12 -3.15
C SER A 580 -6.91 10.67 -1.81
N GLN A 581 -7.72 10.50 -0.76
CA GLN A 581 -7.42 10.92 0.61
C GLN A 581 -6.76 9.80 1.45
N GLY A 582 -6.55 8.61 0.87
CA GLY A 582 -6.05 7.44 1.60
C GLY A 582 -7.11 6.73 2.45
N LEU A 583 -8.38 7.12 2.35
CA LEU A 583 -9.50 6.60 3.14
C LEU A 583 -10.40 5.64 2.34
N GLY A 584 -10.08 5.35 1.07
CA GLY A 584 -10.91 4.54 0.18
C GLY A 584 -11.24 3.15 0.75
N ARG A 585 -10.28 2.49 1.37
CA ARG A 585 -10.46 1.22 2.08
C ARG A 585 -11.48 1.27 3.22
N ILE A 586 -11.49 2.36 3.99
CA ILE A 586 -12.44 2.56 5.10
C ILE A 586 -13.83 2.85 4.55
N PHE A 587 -13.92 3.68 3.50
CA PHE A 587 -15.16 3.96 2.79
C PHE A 587 -15.82 2.67 2.26
N VAL A 588 -15.05 1.81 1.59
CA VAL A 588 -15.58 0.51 1.11
C VAL A 588 -16.03 -0.35 2.28
N ALA A 589 -15.30 -0.37 3.40
CA ALA A 589 -15.65 -1.16 4.57
C ALA A 589 -16.98 -0.77 5.23
N VAL A 590 -17.31 0.53 5.30
CA VAL A 590 -18.62 1.02 5.77
C VAL A 590 -19.74 0.36 4.95
N TYR A 591 -19.61 0.39 3.63
CA TYR A 591 -20.63 -0.14 2.74
C TYR A 591 -20.64 -1.66 2.65
N LEU A 592 -19.51 -2.33 2.82
CA LEU A 592 -19.49 -3.79 3.01
C LEU A 592 -20.32 -4.19 4.22
N GLY A 593 -20.21 -3.47 5.33
CA GLY A 593 -21.06 -3.64 6.51
C GLY A 593 -22.52 -3.42 6.18
N TYR A 594 -22.88 -2.24 5.65
CA TYR A 594 -24.26 -1.89 5.30
C TYR A 594 -24.93 -2.94 4.39
N TYR A 595 -24.28 -3.32 3.29
CA TYR A 595 -24.84 -4.31 2.38
C TYR A 595 -24.92 -5.70 3.01
N HIS A 596 -23.90 -6.12 3.75
CA HIS A 596 -23.92 -7.41 4.43
C HIS A 596 -25.06 -7.51 5.45
N TYR A 597 -25.32 -6.45 6.22
CA TYR A 597 -26.36 -6.45 7.25
C TYR A 597 -27.75 -6.55 6.64
N GLY A 598 -27.98 -5.83 5.53
CA GLY A 598 -29.21 -5.96 4.74
C GLY A 598 -29.40 -7.38 4.19
N GLN A 599 -28.33 -8.03 3.71
CA GLN A 599 -28.41 -9.43 3.29
C GLN A 599 -28.80 -10.35 4.44
N LEU A 600 -28.16 -10.24 5.61
CA LEU A 600 -28.48 -11.08 6.77
C LEU A 600 -29.93 -10.90 7.22
N LEU A 601 -30.41 -9.65 7.29
CA LEU A 601 -31.77 -9.34 7.72
C LEU A 601 -32.83 -9.91 6.77
N PHE A 602 -32.61 -9.78 5.46
CA PHE A 602 -33.62 -10.14 4.47
C PHE A 602 -33.46 -11.54 3.86
N TYR A 603 -32.36 -12.25 4.15
CA TYR A 603 -32.07 -13.56 3.56
C TYR A 603 -33.24 -14.53 3.70
N GLN A 604 -33.92 -14.48 4.85
CA GLN A 604 -34.98 -15.41 5.17
C GLN A 604 -36.22 -15.31 4.26
N PHE A 605 -36.41 -14.17 3.62
CA PHE A 605 -37.56 -13.91 2.75
C PHE A 605 -37.33 -14.39 1.30
N LEU A 606 -36.15 -14.92 0.95
CA LEU A 606 -35.86 -15.40 -0.41
C LEU A 606 -36.73 -16.59 -0.87
N ASN A 607 -37.36 -17.32 0.06
CA ASN A 607 -38.13 -18.54 -0.24
C ASN A 607 -39.63 -18.43 0.05
N ASP A 608 -40.11 -17.33 0.63
CA ASP A 608 -41.49 -17.23 1.11
C ASP A 608 -42.38 -16.56 0.06
N ASP A 609 -43.06 -17.38 -0.75
CA ASP A 609 -43.94 -16.91 -1.81
C ASP A 609 -45.36 -16.56 -1.32
N GLN A 610 -45.80 -16.90 -0.09
CA GLN A 610 -47.25 -16.85 0.21
C GLN A 610 -47.72 -16.46 1.62
N HIS A 611 -46.87 -16.18 2.62
CA HIS A 611 -47.38 -15.98 4.01
C HIS A 611 -47.00 -14.68 4.74
N SER A 612 -46.13 -13.83 4.19
CA SER A 612 -45.81 -12.51 4.78
C SER A 612 -46.36 -11.35 3.97
N THR A 613 -46.86 -10.31 4.65
CA THR A 613 -47.48 -9.13 3.99
C THR A 613 -46.45 -8.27 3.23
N GLY A 614 -45.14 -8.51 3.45
CA GLY A 614 -44.02 -7.82 2.81
C GLY A 614 -42.95 -8.74 2.17
N GLY A 615 -43.13 -10.06 2.11
CA GLY A 615 -42.09 -11.02 1.72
C GLY A 615 -41.39 -10.73 0.38
N ASN A 616 -42.17 -10.40 -0.65
CA ASN A 616 -41.62 -10.07 -1.98
C ASN A 616 -40.74 -8.80 -1.96
N ARG A 617 -41.13 -7.78 -1.17
CA ARG A 617 -40.34 -6.56 -0.98
C ARG A 617 -39.01 -6.86 -0.31
N TYR A 618 -39.00 -7.69 0.73
CA TYR A 618 -37.78 -8.05 1.47
C TYR A 618 -36.86 -8.98 0.65
N ALA A 619 -37.40 -9.94 -0.09
CA ALA A 619 -36.64 -10.76 -1.02
C ALA A 619 -35.89 -9.89 -2.06
N LYS A 620 -36.57 -8.88 -2.60
CA LYS A 620 -35.97 -7.90 -3.51
C LYS A 620 -34.86 -7.10 -2.83
N LYS A 621 -35.08 -6.56 -1.63
CA LYS A 621 -34.04 -5.87 -0.85
C LYS A 621 -32.82 -6.80 -0.63
N CYS A 622 -33.02 -8.07 -0.28
CA CYS A 622 -31.92 -9.03 -0.11
C CYS A 622 -31.07 -9.17 -1.38
N LYS A 623 -31.71 -9.35 -2.54
CA LYS A 623 -31.04 -9.43 -3.85
C LYS A 623 -30.28 -8.14 -4.18
N GLU A 624 -30.87 -6.98 -3.92
CA GLU A 624 -30.26 -5.65 -4.15
C GLU A 624 -29.03 -5.43 -3.26
N HIS A 625 -29.12 -5.72 -1.96
CA HIS A 625 -27.97 -5.63 -1.06
C HIS A 625 -26.84 -6.58 -1.50
N ALA A 626 -27.15 -7.83 -1.88
CA ALA A 626 -26.15 -8.78 -2.38
C ALA A 626 -25.49 -8.31 -3.69
N ALA A 627 -26.28 -7.76 -4.60
CA ALA A 627 -25.80 -7.20 -5.85
C ALA A 627 -24.84 -6.02 -5.61
N ASN A 628 -25.24 -5.08 -4.76
CA ASN A 628 -24.46 -3.88 -4.46
C ASN A 628 -23.17 -4.22 -3.69
N LEU A 629 -23.20 -5.25 -2.84
CA LEU A 629 -22.01 -5.77 -2.19
C LEU A 629 -20.98 -6.27 -3.21
N CYS A 630 -21.42 -7.08 -4.19
CA CYS A 630 -20.54 -7.52 -5.27
C CYS A 630 -19.97 -6.33 -6.04
N LEU A 631 -20.82 -5.37 -6.41
CA LEU A 631 -20.40 -4.20 -7.19
C LEU A 631 -19.37 -3.34 -6.46
N ILE A 632 -19.53 -3.10 -5.16
CA ILE A 632 -18.56 -2.29 -4.42
C ILE A 632 -17.22 -3.01 -4.24
N VAL A 633 -17.22 -4.35 -4.06
CA VAL A 633 -15.99 -5.14 -4.05
C VAL A 633 -15.26 -5.04 -5.39
N TYR A 634 -16.00 -5.10 -6.50
CA TYR A 634 -15.43 -4.98 -7.84
C TYR A 634 -14.83 -3.60 -8.09
N ALA A 635 -15.58 -2.55 -7.77
CA ALA A 635 -15.10 -1.18 -7.88
C ALA A 635 -13.86 -0.94 -7.01
N ALA A 636 -13.82 -1.52 -5.81
CA ALA A 636 -12.68 -1.46 -4.90
C ALA A 636 -11.42 -2.15 -5.44
N GLN A 637 -11.56 -3.21 -6.25
CA GLN A 637 -10.42 -3.86 -6.91
C GLN A 637 -9.89 -3.06 -8.10
N GLU A 638 -10.78 -2.34 -8.78
CA GLU A 638 -10.43 -1.50 -9.94
C GLU A 638 -9.94 -0.11 -9.53
N THR A 639 -10.15 0.29 -8.27
CA THR A 639 -9.76 1.61 -7.74
C THR A 639 -8.54 1.50 -6.82
N PRO A 640 -7.37 2.04 -7.21
CA PRO A 640 -6.17 2.00 -6.39
C PRO A 640 -6.36 2.64 -5.01
N GLY A 641 -5.88 1.99 -3.96
CA GLY A 641 -6.05 2.45 -2.58
C GLY A 641 -7.39 2.11 -1.95
N CYS A 642 -8.28 1.40 -2.67
CA CYS A 642 -9.55 0.89 -2.15
C CYS A 642 -9.54 -0.63 -1.93
N GLU A 643 -8.43 -1.34 -2.19
CA GLU A 643 -8.45 -2.80 -2.27
C GLU A 643 -8.80 -3.44 -0.93
N VAL A 644 -9.95 -4.10 -0.87
CA VAL A 644 -10.47 -4.76 0.33
C VAL A 644 -10.03 -6.22 0.41
N ARG A 645 -8.72 -6.44 0.61
CA ARG A 645 -8.14 -7.79 0.73
C ARG A 645 -8.21 -8.36 2.15
N TYR A 646 -9.23 -8.03 2.93
CA TYR A 646 -9.38 -8.48 4.32
C TYR A 646 -9.94 -9.91 4.39
N ASN A 647 -9.60 -10.68 5.42
CA ASN A 647 -10.15 -12.04 5.58
C ASN A 647 -11.70 -12.06 5.57
N MET A 648 -12.33 -11.10 6.27
CA MET A 648 -13.80 -11.03 6.42
C MET A 648 -14.53 -10.77 5.09
N VAL A 649 -13.88 -10.11 4.13
CA VAL A 649 -14.47 -9.93 2.79
C VAL A 649 -14.75 -11.27 2.14
N GLY A 650 -13.91 -12.28 2.42
CA GLY A 650 -14.16 -13.65 2.01
C GLY A 650 -15.49 -14.20 2.52
N HIS A 651 -15.79 -14.00 3.82
CA HIS A 651 -17.05 -14.45 4.42
C HIS A 651 -18.25 -13.82 3.76
N ILE A 652 -18.21 -12.50 3.69
CA ILE A 652 -19.30 -11.66 3.25
C ILE A 652 -19.58 -11.94 1.75
N LEU A 653 -18.53 -12.14 0.95
CA LEU A 653 -18.65 -12.47 -0.46
C LEU A 653 -19.16 -13.90 -0.70
N VAL A 654 -18.86 -14.85 0.19
CA VAL A 654 -19.50 -16.18 0.18
C VAL A 654 -21.00 -16.06 0.42
N ILE A 655 -21.44 -15.27 1.41
CA ILE A 655 -22.88 -15.04 1.66
C ILE A 655 -23.54 -14.33 0.47
N ALA A 656 -22.89 -13.33 -0.13
CA ALA A 656 -23.40 -12.73 -1.36
C ALA A 656 -23.53 -13.74 -2.50
N SER A 657 -22.56 -14.64 -2.63
CA SER A 657 -22.60 -15.72 -3.61
C SER A 657 -23.76 -16.69 -3.37
N THR A 658 -24.14 -16.97 -2.12
CA THR A 658 -25.29 -17.84 -1.85
C THR A 658 -26.61 -17.22 -2.30
N VAL A 659 -26.78 -15.89 -2.17
CA VAL A 659 -27.95 -15.17 -2.73
C VAL A 659 -27.95 -15.22 -4.26
N GLN A 660 -26.78 -15.09 -4.92
CA GLN A 660 -26.70 -15.22 -6.37
C GLN A 660 -26.97 -16.65 -6.84
N ILE A 661 -26.49 -17.68 -6.11
CA ILE A 661 -26.79 -19.10 -6.38
C ILE A 661 -28.28 -19.38 -6.22
N HIS A 662 -28.93 -18.82 -5.19
CA HIS A 662 -30.38 -18.91 -5.04
C HIS A 662 -31.10 -18.34 -6.26
N THR A 663 -30.72 -17.13 -6.68
CA THR A 663 -31.29 -16.48 -7.89
C THR A 663 -31.05 -17.31 -9.16
N LEU A 664 -29.89 -17.97 -9.28
CA LEU A 664 -29.57 -18.86 -10.40
C LEU A 664 -30.45 -20.11 -10.47
N LEU A 665 -30.79 -20.69 -9.31
CA LEU A 665 -31.49 -21.97 -9.23
C LEU A 665 -33.01 -21.83 -9.20
N PHE A 666 -33.51 -20.74 -8.59
CA PHE A 666 -34.93 -20.54 -8.33
C PHE A 666 -35.52 -19.30 -9.03
N GLY A 667 -34.69 -18.47 -9.66
CA GLY A 667 -35.16 -17.31 -10.43
C GLY A 667 -35.96 -17.71 -11.67
N THR A 668 -36.94 -16.90 -12.03
CA THR A 668 -37.75 -17.08 -13.25
C THR A 668 -37.39 -16.10 -14.36
N ASP A 669 -36.60 -15.07 -14.06
CA ASP A 669 -36.15 -14.05 -15.03
C ASP A 669 -34.77 -14.41 -15.59
N GLU A 670 -34.70 -14.70 -16.88
CA GLU A 670 -33.45 -15.05 -17.58
C GLU A 670 -32.36 -13.98 -17.49
N ALA A 671 -32.74 -12.69 -17.46
CA ALA A 671 -31.78 -11.60 -17.34
C ALA A 671 -31.17 -11.55 -15.93
N GLU A 672 -31.98 -11.72 -14.88
CA GLU A 672 -31.49 -11.81 -13.50
C GLU A 672 -30.55 -13.03 -13.33
N ILE A 673 -30.92 -14.17 -13.90
CA ILE A 673 -30.11 -15.41 -13.88
C ILE A 673 -28.76 -15.19 -14.56
N ALA A 674 -28.73 -14.53 -15.72
CA ALA A 674 -27.50 -14.26 -16.45
C ALA A 674 -26.53 -13.36 -15.64
N VAL A 675 -27.06 -12.30 -15.01
CA VAL A 675 -26.28 -11.39 -14.16
C VAL A 675 -25.79 -12.11 -12.90
N ALA A 676 -26.64 -12.91 -12.25
CA ALA A 676 -26.26 -13.70 -11.09
C ALA A 676 -25.13 -14.69 -11.41
N ARG A 677 -25.15 -15.31 -12.61
CA ARG A 677 -24.06 -16.20 -13.08
C ARG A 677 -22.74 -15.46 -13.15
N GLN A 678 -22.72 -14.29 -13.79
CA GLN A 678 -21.51 -13.49 -13.92
C GLN A 678 -20.95 -13.08 -12.56
N ARG A 679 -21.82 -12.71 -11.62
CA ARG A 679 -21.41 -12.35 -10.26
C ARG A 679 -20.84 -13.55 -9.50
N VAL A 680 -21.42 -14.74 -9.58
CA VAL A 680 -20.86 -15.95 -8.94
C VAL A 680 -19.46 -16.25 -9.48
N VAL A 681 -19.28 -16.23 -10.79
CA VAL A 681 -17.97 -16.49 -11.42
C VAL A 681 -16.94 -15.46 -10.97
N ARG A 682 -17.30 -14.17 -10.99
CA ARG A 682 -16.40 -13.09 -10.58
C ARG A 682 -16.08 -13.16 -9.07
N ASN A 683 -17.07 -13.41 -8.22
CA ASN A 683 -16.84 -13.62 -6.78
C ASN A 683 -15.89 -14.79 -6.54
N PHE A 684 -16.05 -15.91 -7.25
CA PHE A 684 -15.18 -17.07 -7.12
C PHE A 684 -13.73 -16.73 -7.48
N GLN A 685 -13.50 -16.02 -8.58
CA GLN A 685 -12.15 -15.55 -8.96
C GLN A 685 -11.49 -14.70 -7.88
N ILE A 686 -12.27 -13.81 -7.25
CA ILE A 686 -11.80 -12.96 -6.15
C ILE A 686 -11.43 -13.79 -4.93
N LEU A 687 -12.30 -14.73 -4.53
CA LEU A 687 -12.03 -15.63 -3.41
C LEU A 687 -10.77 -16.47 -3.64
N THR A 688 -10.57 -16.98 -4.87
CA THR A 688 -9.39 -17.77 -5.24
C THR A 688 -8.11 -16.94 -5.21
N ASP A 689 -8.14 -15.69 -5.68
CA ASP A 689 -6.99 -14.81 -5.55
C ASP A 689 -6.69 -14.52 -4.07
N MET A 690 -7.74 -14.25 -3.28
CA MET A 690 -7.59 -13.96 -1.86
C MET A 690 -7.03 -15.12 -1.04
N GLN A 691 -7.24 -16.35 -1.50
CA GLN A 691 -6.73 -17.58 -0.87
C GLN A 691 -5.20 -17.57 -0.75
N ARG A 692 -4.49 -16.81 -1.59
CA ARG A 692 -3.02 -16.67 -1.51
C ARG A 692 -2.55 -16.04 -0.20
N TRP A 693 -3.40 -15.24 0.46
CA TRP A 693 -3.06 -14.51 1.69
C TRP A 693 -3.71 -15.12 2.93
N TRP A 694 -4.94 -15.63 2.82
CA TRP A 694 -5.72 -16.04 3.99
C TRP A 694 -6.00 -17.54 3.99
N ALA A 695 -5.44 -18.26 4.95
CA ALA A 695 -5.70 -19.69 5.15
C ALA A 695 -7.18 -19.96 5.47
N TRP A 696 -7.82 -19.06 6.21
CA TRP A 696 -9.24 -19.14 6.54
C TRP A 696 -10.19 -19.26 5.32
N LEU A 697 -9.79 -18.80 4.13
CA LEU A 697 -10.60 -18.93 2.92
C LEU A 697 -10.79 -20.39 2.48
N ASP A 698 -9.91 -21.30 2.88
CA ASP A 698 -10.06 -22.73 2.61
C ASP A 698 -11.38 -23.24 3.22
N MET A 699 -11.75 -22.76 4.43
CA MET A 699 -13.02 -23.06 5.09
C MET A 699 -14.22 -22.41 4.39
N CYS A 700 -14.04 -21.21 3.81
CA CYS A 700 -15.08 -20.56 3.00
C CYS A 700 -15.47 -21.36 1.77
N PHE A 701 -14.49 -21.92 1.06
CA PHE A 701 -14.74 -22.76 -0.11
C PHE A 701 -15.51 -24.03 0.26
N VAL A 702 -15.14 -24.69 1.36
CA VAL A 702 -15.86 -25.86 1.88
C VAL A 702 -17.32 -25.50 2.17
N ARG A 703 -17.56 -24.39 2.88
CA ARG A 703 -18.92 -23.93 3.20
C ARG A 703 -19.72 -23.63 1.93
N LEU A 704 -19.15 -22.91 0.97
CA LEU A 704 -19.81 -22.61 -0.29
C LEU A 704 -20.14 -23.87 -1.10
N HIS A 705 -19.25 -24.87 -1.08
CA HIS A 705 -19.47 -26.15 -1.74
C HIS A 705 -20.65 -26.92 -1.13
N ILE A 706 -20.66 -27.06 0.21
CA ILE A 706 -21.76 -27.73 0.93
C ILE A 706 -23.09 -27.02 0.66
N PHE A 707 -23.12 -25.68 0.70
CA PHE A 707 -24.31 -24.90 0.37
C PHE A 707 -24.83 -25.17 -1.05
N HIS A 708 -23.92 -25.14 -2.04
CA HIS A 708 -24.28 -25.34 -3.44
C HIS A 708 -24.82 -26.76 -3.67
N ASP A 709 -24.19 -27.77 -3.08
CA ASP A 709 -24.64 -29.16 -3.19
C ASP A 709 -26.03 -29.35 -2.54
N MET A 710 -26.26 -28.74 -1.37
CA MET A 710 -27.58 -28.73 -0.73
C MET A 710 -28.65 -28.09 -1.60
N CYS A 711 -28.37 -26.94 -2.23
CA CYS A 711 -29.33 -26.30 -3.14
C CYS A 711 -29.65 -27.18 -4.35
N ARG A 712 -28.65 -27.89 -4.90
CA ARG A 712 -28.87 -28.86 -6.00
C ARG A 712 -29.78 -30.02 -5.57
N ARG A 713 -29.60 -30.56 -4.36
CA ARG A 713 -30.41 -31.68 -3.84
C ARG A 713 -31.84 -31.25 -3.48
N SER A 714 -32.05 -29.99 -3.08
CA SER A 714 -33.36 -29.44 -2.68
C SER A 714 -34.13 -28.73 -3.79
N MET A 715 -33.69 -28.81 -5.06
CA MET A 715 -34.37 -28.15 -6.19
C MET A 715 -35.85 -28.55 -6.34
N ALA A 716 -36.24 -29.75 -5.89
CA ALA A 716 -37.60 -30.26 -6.01
C ALA A 716 -38.55 -29.88 -4.85
N THR A 717 -38.03 -29.42 -3.70
CA THR A 717 -38.83 -29.25 -2.47
C THR A 717 -38.83 -27.83 -1.89
N SER A 718 -38.26 -26.86 -2.62
CA SER A 718 -37.96 -25.49 -2.17
C SER A 718 -37.00 -25.48 -0.99
N PHE A 719 -35.85 -24.83 -1.16
CA PHE A 719 -34.88 -24.66 -0.08
C PHE A 719 -35.54 -23.81 1.02
N ARG A 720 -35.63 -24.28 2.27
CA ARG A 720 -36.30 -23.53 3.36
C ARG A 720 -35.29 -22.94 4.33
N MET A 721 -35.64 -21.80 4.93
CA MET A 721 -34.92 -21.30 6.10
C MET A 721 -35.15 -22.23 7.28
N ASP A 722 -34.09 -22.89 7.71
CA ASP A 722 -34.07 -23.77 8.86
C ASP A 722 -32.90 -23.40 9.79
N GLU A 723 -32.81 -24.11 10.92
CA GLU A 723 -31.73 -23.92 11.89
C GLU A 723 -30.34 -24.06 11.24
N TRP A 724 -30.21 -24.91 10.21
CA TRP A 724 -28.96 -25.13 9.49
C TRP A 724 -28.56 -23.90 8.65
N MET A 725 -29.49 -23.28 7.93
CA MET A 725 -29.23 -22.07 7.16
C MET A 725 -28.88 -20.87 8.06
N MET A 726 -29.53 -20.77 9.22
CA MET A 726 -29.19 -19.72 10.18
C MET A 726 -27.79 -19.90 10.78
N LYS A 727 -27.38 -21.15 11.03
CA LYS A 727 -25.98 -21.49 11.37
C LYS A 727 -25.04 -21.14 10.22
N PHE A 728 -25.41 -21.45 8.97
CA PHE A 728 -24.60 -21.10 7.80
C PHE A 728 -24.37 -19.59 7.67
N LEU A 729 -25.39 -18.77 7.90
CA LEU A 729 -25.28 -17.31 7.75
C LEU A 729 -24.50 -16.64 8.89
N SER A 730 -24.57 -17.18 10.10
CA SER A 730 -24.08 -16.48 11.30
C SER A 730 -22.90 -17.14 12.02
N GLU A 731 -22.68 -18.45 11.84
CA GLU A 731 -21.53 -19.17 12.41
C GLU A 731 -20.47 -19.39 11.32
N PHE A 732 -19.42 -18.58 11.32
CA PHE A 732 -18.37 -18.62 10.29
C PHE A 732 -17.00 -19.07 10.78
N SER A 733 -16.88 -19.36 12.08
CA SER A 733 -15.63 -19.79 12.71
C SER A 733 -15.52 -21.32 12.83
N LYS A 734 -16.54 -22.08 12.44
CA LYS A 734 -16.52 -23.55 12.43
C LYS A 734 -16.86 -24.10 11.03
N PRO A 735 -16.34 -25.29 10.65
CA PRO A 735 -16.86 -26.02 9.50
C PRO A 735 -18.36 -26.24 9.67
N ILE A 736 -19.14 -26.07 8.60
CA ILE A 736 -20.55 -26.41 8.62
C ILE A 736 -20.71 -27.90 8.33
N GLU A 737 -21.47 -28.61 9.15
CA GLU A 737 -21.78 -30.02 8.94
C GLU A 737 -22.74 -30.18 7.76
N GLU A 738 -22.62 -31.26 6.98
CA GLU A 738 -23.61 -31.60 5.97
C GLU A 738 -24.97 -31.84 6.64
N LYS A 739 -26.03 -31.18 6.14
CA LYS A 739 -27.37 -31.41 6.64
C LYS A 739 -27.82 -32.80 6.20
N THR A 740 -28.11 -33.72 7.13
CA THR A 740 -28.93 -34.89 6.80
C THR A 740 -29.83 -35.36 7.93
N GLU A 741 -30.94 -35.99 7.55
CA GLU A 741 -31.73 -36.80 8.47
C GLU A 741 -31.10 -38.19 8.67
N ASP A 742 -30.42 -38.74 7.65
CA ASP A 742 -29.98 -40.15 7.60
C ASP A 742 -28.54 -40.36 7.03
N SER A 743 -27.76 -39.33 6.65
CA SER A 743 -26.39 -39.57 6.12
C SER A 743 -25.30 -39.70 7.16
N ALA A 744 -25.58 -39.41 8.44
CA ALA A 744 -24.64 -39.62 9.53
C ALA A 744 -24.28 -41.12 9.71
N GLN A 745 -25.23 -42.04 9.45
CA GLN A 745 -25.04 -43.47 9.68
C GLN A 745 -24.19 -44.16 8.61
N ALA A 746 -24.35 -43.77 7.33
CA ALA A 746 -23.56 -44.33 6.23
C ALA A 746 -22.09 -43.87 6.25
N ALA A 747 -21.82 -42.64 6.72
CA ALA A 747 -20.46 -42.16 6.94
C ALA A 747 -19.77 -42.87 8.12
N LEU A 748 -20.52 -43.25 9.16
CA LEU A 748 -20.05 -44.06 10.30
C LEU A 748 -19.70 -45.51 9.91
N ASP A 749 -20.43 -46.12 8.98
CA ASP A 749 -20.16 -47.48 8.51
C ASP A 749 -18.97 -47.55 7.53
N TRP A 750 -18.75 -46.47 6.77
CA TRP A 750 -17.57 -46.32 5.91
C TRP A 750 -16.30 -46.05 6.73
N ALA A 751 -16.38 -45.22 7.78
CA ALA A 751 -15.24 -44.90 8.66
C ALA A 751 -14.79 -46.05 9.58
N ARG A 752 -15.66 -47.04 9.87
CA ARG A 752 -15.31 -48.21 10.69
C ARG A 752 -14.43 -49.25 9.99
N ASN A 753 -14.21 -49.12 8.68
CA ASN A 753 -13.49 -50.13 7.89
C ASN A 753 -12.23 -49.62 7.18
N ILE A 754 -11.67 -48.48 7.58
CA ILE A 754 -10.38 -48.00 7.03
C ILE A 754 -9.39 -47.72 8.16
N GLU A 755 -8.99 -48.81 8.83
CA GLU A 755 -7.65 -49.03 9.38
C GLU A 755 -7.40 -50.55 9.44
N ALA A 756 -7.03 -51.10 8.29
CA ALA A 756 -6.24 -52.32 8.23
C ALA A 756 -5.22 -52.16 7.09
N TYR A 757 -4.27 -51.25 7.28
CA TYR A 757 -3.01 -51.34 6.54
C TYR A 757 -2.11 -52.37 7.24
N PRO A 758 -1.39 -53.20 6.47
CA PRO A 758 0.00 -52.85 6.28
C PRO A 758 0.47 -52.80 4.82
N GLN A 759 1.56 -52.03 4.72
CA GLN A 759 2.41 -51.63 3.60
C GLN A 759 2.88 -52.76 2.66
N GLY A 760 2.98 -52.44 1.37
CA GLY A 760 3.76 -53.17 0.37
C GLY A 760 4.02 -52.29 -0.87
N PRO A 761 5.21 -52.32 -1.50
CA PRO A 761 5.63 -51.30 -2.46
C PRO A 761 5.26 -51.61 -3.92
N VAL A 762 4.96 -50.52 -4.65
CA VAL A 762 5.20 -50.17 -6.07
C VAL A 762 5.15 -51.27 -7.14
N GLU A 763 4.26 -51.12 -8.13
CA GLU A 763 4.52 -51.49 -9.53
C GLU A 763 3.68 -50.65 -10.52
N GLU A 764 4.32 -50.22 -11.60
CA GLU A 764 3.73 -49.57 -12.77
C GLU A 764 2.83 -50.54 -13.55
N GLN A 765 1.66 -50.12 -14.04
CA GLN A 765 1.21 -50.50 -15.38
C GLN A 765 0.01 -49.70 -15.90
N THR A 766 0.01 -49.68 -17.23
CA THR A 766 -0.72 -48.93 -18.26
C THR A 766 -2.20 -49.28 -18.47
N SER A 767 -2.90 -48.35 -19.14
CA SER A 767 -3.94 -48.53 -20.20
C SER A 767 -5.42 -48.17 -19.93
N VAL A 768 -5.83 -47.06 -20.58
CA VAL A 768 -7.01 -46.79 -21.45
C VAL A 768 -8.37 -47.51 -21.20
N SER A 769 -9.46 -46.76 -20.96
CA SER A 769 -10.55 -46.50 -21.95
C SER A 769 -11.84 -45.82 -21.39
N VAL A 770 -12.13 -44.62 -21.91
CA VAL A 770 -13.36 -44.09 -22.53
C VAL A 770 -14.78 -44.46 -22.01
N CYS A 771 -15.43 -43.47 -21.35
CA CYS A 771 -16.79 -42.85 -21.52
C CYS A 771 -18.09 -43.72 -21.62
N PRO A 772 -19.25 -43.25 -21.08
CA PRO A 772 -19.97 -42.12 -21.69
C PRO A 772 -20.54 -41.06 -20.74
N SER A 773 -20.65 -39.86 -21.29
CA SER A 773 -21.27 -38.66 -20.76
C SER A 773 -22.79 -38.77 -20.54
N PRO A 774 -23.35 -37.90 -19.68
CA PRO A 774 -24.61 -37.24 -20.00
C PRO A 774 -24.49 -35.70 -20.00
N SER A 775 -25.09 -35.12 -21.04
CA SER A 775 -25.42 -33.73 -21.40
C SER A 775 -24.86 -32.50 -20.64
N PRO A 776 -24.52 -31.40 -21.35
CA PRO A 776 -23.93 -30.19 -20.78
C PRO A 776 -25.01 -29.16 -20.44
N ARG A 777 -25.54 -29.13 -19.21
CA ARG A 777 -26.32 -27.96 -18.76
C ARG A 777 -26.04 -27.42 -17.37
N TYR A 778 -25.35 -28.11 -16.47
CA TYR A 778 -25.20 -27.62 -15.09
C TYR A 778 -23.85 -27.96 -14.45
N ASN A 779 -22.77 -27.39 -14.98
CA ASN A 779 -21.53 -27.17 -14.23
C ASN A 779 -21.35 -25.66 -14.06
N VAL A 780 -21.67 -25.15 -12.87
CA VAL A 780 -21.59 -23.72 -12.53
C VAL A 780 -20.27 -23.39 -11.80
N LEU A 781 -19.49 -24.39 -11.43
CA LEU A 781 -18.12 -24.25 -10.92
C LEU A 781 -17.21 -25.21 -11.70
N PRO A 782 -15.99 -24.78 -12.11
CA PRO A 782 -15.01 -25.68 -12.71
C PRO A 782 -14.52 -26.71 -11.66
N PRO A 783 -14.06 -27.89 -12.10
CA PRO A 783 -13.53 -28.93 -11.22
C PRO A 783 -12.32 -28.47 -10.40
#